data_AF-A0A5C5XD74-F1
#
_entry.id   AF-A0A5C5XD74-F1
#
_cell.length_a   1.000
_cell.length_b   1.000
_cell.length_c   1.000
_cell.angle_alpha   90.00
_cell.angle_beta   90.00
_cell.angle_gamma   90.00
#
_symmetry.space_group_name_H-M   'P 1'
#
loop_
_entity.id
_entity.type
_entity.pdbx_description
1 polymer ?
#
loop_
_entity_poly.entity_id
_entity_poly.type
_entity_poly.pdbx_seq_one_letter_code
_entity_poly.pdbx_strand_id
1 'polypeptide(L)'
;MNAIRFASCLFLLTCSIPVQAAEDVAFPLKAKKILFLGDSITNAGDYIVHVEAQLRAQGLDPMPEIINLGLSSETCCGLSEPDHPFPRPNVQERLERALEIIKPDVVVACYGMNDGIYYPFSEERFQQYQAGVQELIEKVHRAGAKVVVMTPPPFDSLPVKEKTRPAGADEYAYYAPFVNYDDVLTRYGKWIMQGLKEADQVIDLHTPLTAYIKQQRKSDPDFTMAPDGVHCNAIGHEMIANTILTAWGVQSREPLPKELIDLVRQKNRVLHDAYLSHVGHKRPGGKPGLPVDQAEAKAKELNVEIDSLVSKLRNPETTQQRSNNGTRYQIHYPASLSEDALKLYVDYYLWIPEEAKPIRGVIVHQHGCGVGASEGGRTAADDLHWQALAKKWNCALMGSSYEPREGVNCRSWCDPRNGSGQQFVKALTDFSVGTGHGEIATAPWCLWGHSGGGFWASLMQTKYPERIVAIWFRSGTAFGYWTKGDIETPELLTGIYRVPMMGNPGAKEKDHKRFKSAWYGLKAMQAAYQEAGADFFEFAPDPNSSHDCGGSRYLSIPFFNFWLEHRLPEVAGDELRPAKLALADWQGEMQSKMEEYRKTAAVSDSTPPPAPANVQLKSNDNQTVTLSWTAEADLESGIKGFVITRDGEVVATLPEKSTARFSRPLFQGQSYHDTPEAPVPAMTWTDDKGGQKSKYAVQTVNSVDLRSELTAAK
;
A
#
# COMPACT_ATOMS: atom_id res chain seq x y z
N MET A 1 -49.46 -2.81 -58.38
CA MET A 1 -48.51 -3.92 -58.59
C MET A 1 -47.26 -3.62 -57.79
N ASN A 2 -46.86 -4.58 -56.95
CA ASN A 2 -45.91 -4.43 -55.85
C ASN A 2 -44.49 -4.08 -56.30
N ALA A 3 -43.88 -3.07 -55.68
CA ALA A 3 -42.44 -2.83 -55.72
C ALA A 3 -41.86 -3.21 -54.35
N ILE A 4 -41.14 -4.34 -54.32
CA ILE A 4 -40.46 -4.90 -53.15
C ILE A 4 -39.17 -4.10 -52.91
N ARG A 5 -39.04 -3.50 -51.72
CA ARG A 5 -37.81 -2.87 -51.24
C ARG A 5 -36.93 -3.95 -50.59
N PHE A 6 -35.72 -4.15 -51.11
CA PHE A 6 -34.66 -4.91 -50.44
C PHE A 6 -34.02 -4.01 -49.36
N ALA A 7 -34.04 -4.48 -48.12
CA ALA A 7 -33.25 -3.92 -47.03
C ALA A 7 -31.92 -4.67 -46.95
N SER A 8 -30.81 -3.97 -47.18
CA SER A 8 -29.46 -4.50 -46.97
C SER A 8 -29.11 -4.41 -45.49
N CYS A 9 -29.08 -5.55 -44.79
CA CYS A 9 -28.51 -5.65 -43.45
C CYS A 9 -26.97 -5.70 -43.54
N LEU A 10 -26.33 -4.64 -43.05
CA LEU A 10 -24.88 -4.57 -42.87
C LEU A 10 -24.50 -5.39 -41.62
N PHE A 11 -23.91 -6.57 -41.80
CA PHE A 11 -23.32 -7.35 -40.71
C PHE A 11 -21.98 -6.71 -40.31
N LEU A 12 -21.97 -6.02 -39.17
CA LEU A 12 -20.73 -5.63 -38.47
C LEU A 12 -20.14 -6.89 -37.82
N LEU A 13 -19.09 -7.45 -38.42
CA LEU A 13 -18.23 -8.44 -37.74
C LEU A 13 -17.41 -7.70 -36.67
N THR A 14 -17.83 -7.81 -35.41
CA THR A 14 -16.99 -7.49 -34.27
C THR A 14 -16.01 -8.66 -34.05
N CYS A 15 -14.77 -8.51 -34.52
CA CYS A 15 -13.67 -9.36 -34.08
C CYS A 15 -13.38 -9.07 -32.61
N SER A 16 -13.94 -9.87 -31.71
CA SER A 16 -13.57 -9.90 -30.31
C SER A 16 -12.14 -10.46 -30.21
N ILE A 17 -11.16 -9.58 -30.00
CA ILE A 17 -9.81 -10.00 -29.60
C ILE A 17 -9.96 -10.56 -28.18
N PRO A 18 -9.45 -11.76 -27.87
CA PRO A 18 -9.44 -12.24 -26.50
C PRO A 18 -8.53 -11.33 -25.69
N VAL A 19 -9.13 -10.55 -24.78
CA VAL A 19 -8.42 -9.89 -23.69
C VAL A 19 -7.83 -11.03 -22.85
N GLN A 20 -6.50 -11.09 -22.78
CA GLN A 20 -5.81 -11.99 -21.87
C GLN A 20 -6.22 -11.58 -20.46
N ALA A 21 -6.96 -12.45 -19.77
CA ALA A 21 -7.51 -12.19 -18.44
C ALA A 21 -6.40 -11.73 -17.48
N ALA A 22 -6.71 -10.67 -16.71
CA ALA A 22 -5.98 -10.31 -15.50
C ALA A 22 -5.82 -11.57 -14.63
N GLU A 23 -4.69 -11.71 -13.92
CA GLU A 23 -4.47 -12.87 -13.05
C GLU A 23 -5.66 -13.04 -12.10
N ASP A 24 -6.41 -14.10 -12.38
CA ASP A 24 -7.52 -14.62 -11.64
C ASP A 24 -7.26 -14.61 -10.13
N VAL A 25 -8.30 -14.33 -9.35
CA VAL A 25 -8.30 -14.59 -7.90
C VAL A 25 -7.65 -15.95 -7.63
N ALA A 26 -6.53 -15.93 -6.90
CA ALA A 26 -5.63 -17.07 -6.82
C ALA A 26 -6.31 -18.28 -6.15
N PHE A 27 -5.87 -19.49 -6.50
CA PHE A 27 -6.18 -20.66 -5.70
C PHE A 27 -5.80 -20.38 -4.23
N PRO A 28 -6.67 -20.67 -3.24
CA PRO A 28 -7.93 -21.42 -3.29
C PRO A 28 -9.21 -20.56 -3.34
N LEU A 29 -9.12 -19.24 -3.51
CA LEU A 29 -10.22 -18.30 -3.26
C LEU A 29 -11.40 -18.39 -4.24
N LYS A 30 -11.28 -19.15 -5.33
CA LYS A 30 -12.40 -19.50 -6.24
C LYS A 30 -13.26 -20.68 -5.76
N ALA A 31 -12.87 -21.34 -4.66
CA ALA A 31 -13.65 -22.41 -4.05
C ALA A 31 -15.03 -21.90 -3.62
N LYS A 32 -16.04 -22.78 -3.62
CA LYS A 32 -17.34 -22.49 -2.99
C LYS A 32 -17.28 -22.80 -1.50
N LYS A 33 -16.57 -23.87 -1.12
CA LYS A 33 -16.36 -24.28 0.27
C LYS A 33 -14.89 -24.57 0.56
N ILE A 34 -14.39 -23.96 1.64
CA ILE A 34 -13.04 -24.18 2.18
C ILE A 34 -13.18 -24.76 3.59
N LEU A 35 -12.68 -25.97 3.79
CA LEU A 35 -12.68 -26.67 5.07
C LEU A 35 -11.31 -26.60 5.73
N PHE A 36 -11.23 -26.07 6.94
CA PHE A 36 -10.01 -26.09 7.75
C PHE A 36 -10.00 -27.31 8.68
N LEU A 37 -8.92 -28.09 8.62
CA LEU A 37 -8.62 -29.22 9.48
C LEU A 37 -7.30 -28.96 10.24
N GLY A 38 -7.27 -29.39 11.50
CA GLY A 38 -6.09 -29.26 12.33
C GLY A 38 -6.38 -29.58 13.79
N ASP A 39 -5.40 -29.31 14.62
CA ASP A 39 -5.43 -29.60 16.06
C ASP A 39 -6.09 -28.48 16.89
N SER A 40 -5.61 -28.28 18.13
CA SER A 40 -6.12 -27.28 19.07
C SER A 40 -5.97 -25.84 18.58
N ILE A 41 -4.95 -25.52 17.78
CA ILE A 41 -4.75 -24.17 17.24
C ILE A 41 -5.84 -23.86 16.21
N THR A 42 -6.19 -24.86 15.39
CA THR A 42 -7.29 -24.76 14.43
C THR A 42 -8.65 -24.79 15.11
N ASN A 43 -8.84 -25.61 16.15
CA ASN A 43 -10.04 -25.64 16.96
C ASN A 43 -10.34 -24.28 17.63
N ALA A 44 -9.30 -23.54 18.05
CA ALA A 44 -9.46 -22.17 18.57
C ALA A 44 -9.99 -21.21 17.48
N GLY A 45 -9.46 -21.32 16.26
CA GLY A 45 -10.07 -20.76 15.06
C GLY A 45 -9.89 -19.26 14.81
N ASP A 46 -9.26 -18.50 15.72
CA ASP A 46 -9.14 -17.05 15.58
C ASP A 46 -8.39 -16.62 14.30
N TYR A 47 -7.41 -17.41 13.83
CA TYR A 47 -6.73 -17.10 12.57
C TYR A 47 -7.68 -17.25 11.36
N ILE A 48 -8.63 -18.18 11.42
CA ILE A 48 -9.64 -18.42 10.37
C ILE A 48 -10.63 -17.24 10.35
N VAL A 49 -11.01 -16.73 11.53
CA VAL A 49 -11.82 -15.53 11.68
C VAL A 49 -11.16 -14.33 11.00
N HIS A 50 -9.86 -14.14 11.22
CA HIS A 50 -9.12 -13.04 10.58
C HIS A 50 -8.99 -13.21 9.06
N VAL A 51 -8.77 -14.43 8.57
CA VAL A 51 -8.76 -14.73 7.13
C VAL A 51 -10.12 -14.35 6.52
N GLU A 52 -11.21 -14.85 7.09
CA GLU A 52 -12.54 -14.57 6.56
C GLU A 52 -12.89 -13.08 6.59
N ALA A 53 -12.64 -12.41 7.71
CA ALA A 53 -12.95 -10.99 7.87
C ALA A 53 -12.21 -10.11 6.85
N GLN A 54 -10.94 -10.42 6.56
CA GLN A 54 -10.14 -9.70 5.56
C GLN A 54 -10.65 -9.93 4.14
N LEU A 55 -10.95 -11.18 3.77
CA LEU A 55 -11.51 -11.50 2.45
C LEU A 55 -12.83 -10.75 2.20
N ARG A 56 -13.69 -10.71 3.22
CA ARG A 56 -14.95 -9.94 3.15
C ARG A 56 -14.72 -8.44 3.06
N ALA A 57 -13.87 -7.88 3.92
CA ALA A 57 -13.59 -6.45 3.94
C ALA A 57 -13.04 -5.96 2.59
N GLN A 58 -12.26 -6.78 1.90
CA GLN A 58 -11.71 -6.46 0.58
C GLN A 58 -12.66 -6.83 -0.57
N GLY A 59 -13.86 -7.32 -0.28
CA GLY A 59 -14.89 -7.57 -1.28
C GLY A 59 -14.62 -8.76 -2.19
N LEU A 60 -14.07 -9.85 -1.65
CA LEU A 60 -14.04 -11.13 -2.36
C LEU A 60 -15.49 -11.57 -2.69
N ASP A 61 -15.78 -11.75 -3.97
CA ASP A 61 -17.08 -12.16 -4.48
C ASP A 61 -16.92 -13.12 -5.68
N PRO A 62 -17.56 -14.30 -5.69
CA PRO A 62 -18.33 -14.89 -4.59
C PRO A 62 -17.45 -15.24 -3.39
N MET A 63 -17.98 -15.00 -2.18
CA MET A 63 -17.29 -15.36 -0.93
C MET A 63 -17.41 -16.87 -0.66
N PRO A 64 -16.30 -17.63 -0.48
CA PRO A 64 -16.37 -19.02 -0.07
C PRO A 64 -17.01 -19.17 1.31
N GLU A 65 -17.77 -20.25 1.48
CA GLU A 65 -18.16 -20.72 2.80
C GLU A 65 -16.93 -21.35 3.48
N ILE A 66 -16.45 -20.70 4.54
CA ILE A 66 -15.28 -21.11 5.31
C ILE A 66 -15.75 -21.87 6.56
N ILE A 67 -15.34 -23.13 6.68
CA ILE A 67 -15.75 -24.02 7.78
C ILE A 67 -14.53 -24.43 8.59
N ASN A 68 -14.57 -24.19 9.90
CA ASN A 68 -13.56 -24.67 10.83
C ASN A 68 -13.98 -26.02 11.43
N LEU A 69 -13.18 -27.06 11.19
CA LEU A 69 -13.39 -28.39 11.74
C LEU A 69 -12.13 -28.91 12.44
N GLY A 70 -11.38 -28.02 13.09
CA GLY A 70 -10.28 -28.40 13.97
C GLY A 70 -10.74 -29.20 15.19
N LEU A 71 -9.87 -30.02 15.77
CA LEU A 71 -10.17 -30.80 16.96
C LEU A 71 -8.97 -30.77 17.91
N SER A 72 -9.18 -30.31 19.15
CA SER A 72 -8.10 -30.24 20.14
C SER A 72 -7.43 -31.59 20.39
N SER A 73 -6.10 -31.56 20.55
CA SER A 73 -5.23 -32.72 20.79
C SER A 73 -5.05 -33.67 19.59
N GLU A 74 -5.67 -33.39 18.44
CA GLU A 74 -5.65 -34.27 17.27
C GLU A 74 -4.26 -34.37 16.62
N THR A 75 -4.00 -35.56 16.07
CA THR A 75 -2.83 -35.90 15.24
C THR A 75 -3.30 -36.34 13.86
N CYS A 76 -2.39 -36.38 12.89
CA CYS A 76 -2.59 -37.12 11.64
C CYS A 76 -1.90 -38.50 11.65
N CYS A 77 -0.96 -38.73 12.56
CA CYS A 77 -0.23 -40.01 12.67
C CYS A 77 -0.85 -41.03 13.64
N GLY A 78 -1.77 -40.62 14.53
CA GLY A 78 -2.38 -41.50 15.53
C GLY A 78 -1.50 -41.83 16.73
N LEU A 79 -0.33 -41.19 16.86
CA LEU A 79 0.54 -41.34 18.02
C LEU A 79 -0.07 -40.68 19.27
N SER A 80 0.27 -41.23 20.44
CA SER A 80 -0.16 -40.71 21.74
C SER A 80 0.94 -40.97 22.76
N GLU A 81 1.17 -40.01 23.66
CA GLU A 81 2.01 -40.21 24.83
C GLU A 81 1.38 -41.24 25.77
N PRO A 82 2.19 -42.04 26.48
CA PRO A 82 1.69 -42.98 27.50
C PRO A 82 0.84 -42.29 28.58
N ASP A 83 1.26 -41.11 29.03
CA ASP A 83 0.60 -40.34 30.09
C ASP A 83 -0.51 -39.39 29.58
N HIS A 84 -0.85 -39.44 28.28
CA HIS A 84 -1.95 -38.63 27.79
C HIS A 84 -3.27 -39.15 28.41
N PRO A 85 -4.19 -38.29 28.91
CA PRO A 85 -5.39 -38.72 29.64
C PRO A 85 -6.36 -39.63 28.86
N PHE A 86 -6.19 -39.72 27.55
CA PHE A 86 -6.93 -40.57 26.61
C PHE A 86 -6.08 -40.73 25.34
N PRO A 87 -6.28 -41.77 24.51
CA PRO A 87 -5.62 -41.85 23.22
C PRO A 87 -5.90 -40.58 22.40
N ARG A 88 -4.85 -39.92 21.90
CA ARG A 88 -5.04 -38.71 21.07
C ARG A 88 -5.98 -39.02 19.90
N PRO A 89 -6.90 -38.09 19.57
CA PRO A 89 -7.72 -38.26 18.39
C PRO A 89 -6.84 -38.24 17.13
N ASN A 90 -7.30 -38.93 16.09
CA ASN A 90 -6.65 -38.98 14.79
C ASN A 90 -7.64 -38.51 13.73
N VAL A 91 -7.24 -37.53 12.90
CA VAL A 91 -8.08 -37.01 11.81
C VAL A 91 -8.57 -38.11 10.87
N GLN A 92 -7.75 -39.15 10.64
CA GLN A 92 -8.08 -40.27 9.76
C GLN A 92 -9.36 -41.00 10.19
N GLU A 93 -9.71 -40.94 11.48
CA GLU A 93 -10.91 -41.57 12.04
C GLU A 93 -12.21 -40.90 11.58
N ARG A 94 -12.19 -39.59 11.32
CA ARG A 94 -13.37 -38.79 11.01
C ARG A 94 -13.37 -38.16 9.61
N LEU A 95 -12.23 -38.22 8.91
CA LEU A 95 -12.00 -37.49 7.66
C LEU A 95 -13.03 -37.84 6.57
N GLU A 96 -13.28 -39.11 6.31
CA GLU A 96 -14.21 -39.52 5.24
C GLU A 96 -15.63 -39.01 5.52
N ARG A 97 -16.11 -39.14 6.76
CA ARG A 97 -17.42 -38.57 7.18
C ARG A 97 -17.44 -37.06 6.99
N ALA A 98 -16.38 -36.36 7.38
CA ALA A 98 -16.28 -34.91 7.20
C ALA A 98 -16.38 -34.51 5.73
N LEU A 99 -15.66 -35.20 4.85
CA LEU A 99 -15.65 -34.93 3.41
C LEU A 99 -17.01 -35.23 2.76
N GLU A 100 -17.68 -36.32 3.15
CA GLU A 100 -19.01 -36.68 2.65
C GLU A 100 -20.11 -35.71 3.08
N ILE A 101 -20.05 -35.26 4.34
CA ILE A 101 -21.03 -34.33 4.93
C ILE A 101 -20.83 -32.91 4.36
N ILE A 102 -19.60 -32.41 4.40
CA ILE A 102 -19.31 -31.00 4.10
C ILE A 102 -19.15 -30.77 2.60
N LYS A 103 -18.57 -31.74 1.88
CA LYS A 103 -18.25 -31.67 0.44
C LYS A 103 -17.47 -30.40 0.09
N PRO A 104 -16.28 -30.19 0.69
CA PRO A 104 -15.47 -29.02 0.39
C PRO A 104 -14.88 -29.09 -1.03
N ASP A 105 -14.62 -27.94 -1.65
CA ASP A 105 -13.79 -27.89 -2.86
C ASP A 105 -12.29 -27.87 -2.49
N VAL A 106 -11.97 -27.29 -1.33
CA VAL A 106 -10.60 -27.17 -0.82
C VAL A 106 -10.57 -27.51 0.68
N VAL A 107 -9.57 -28.30 1.08
CA VAL A 107 -9.23 -28.57 2.48
C VAL A 107 -7.91 -27.89 2.81
N VAL A 108 -7.88 -27.09 3.87
CA VAL A 108 -6.66 -26.51 4.44
C VAL A 108 -6.30 -27.30 5.70
N ALA A 109 -5.17 -28.00 5.70
CA ALA A 109 -4.76 -28.89 6.79
C ALA A 109 -3.48 -28.41 7.47
N CYS A 110 -3.47 -28.40 8.81
CA CYS A 110 -2.30 -28.07 9.62
C CYS A 110 -2.12 -29.07 10.77
N TYR A 111 -1.09 -29.91 10.68
CA TYR A 111 -0.73 -30.94 11.66
C TYR A 111 0.79 -31.00 11.84
N GLY A 112 1.23 -31.50 12.99
CA GLY A 112 2.66 -31.67 13.32
C GLY A 112 2.98 -31.39 14.78
N MET A 113 2.27 -30.45 15.42
CA MET A 113 2.53 -30.05 16.81
C MET A 113 2.36 -31.21 17.80
N ASN A 114 1.28 -31.98 17.67
CA ASN A 114 1.03 -33.16 18.51
C ASN A 114 1.71 -34.43 17.98
N ASP A 115 2.05 -34.49 16.70
CA ASP A 115 2.47 -35.70 15.99
C ASP A 115 3.88 -36.20 16.36
N GLY A 116 4.74 -35.28 16.83
CA GLY A 116 6.02 -35.64 17.44
C GLY A 116 5.90 -36.06 18.91
N ILE A 117 4.68 -36.00 19.48
CA ILE A 117 4.32 -36.32 20.87
C ILE A 117 5.21 -35.63 21.92
N TYR A 118 5.83 -34.50 21.56
CA TYR A 118 6.75 -33.72 22.39
C TYR A 118 8.08 -34.39 22.73
N TYR A 119 8.42 -35.50 22.06
CA TYR A 119 9.70 -36.20 22.21
C TYR A 119 10.78 -35.59 21.29
N PRO A 120 12.07 -35.85 21.55
CA PRO A 120 13.14 -35.61 20.58
C PRO A 120 12.84 -36.28 19.23
N PHE A 121 13.44 -35.80 18.14
CA PHE A 121 13.23 -36.39 16.81
C PHE A 121 13.52 -37.90 16.80
N SER A 122 12.62 -38.68 16.18
CA SER A 122 12.92 -40.04 15.74
C SER A 122 12.44 -40.23 14.31
N GLU A 123 13.20 -41.02 13.55
CA GLU A 123 12.86 -41.35 12.17
C GLU A 123 11.52 -42.12 12.10
N GLU A 124 11.27 -43.02 13.05
CA GLU A 124 10.03 -43.79 13.13
C GLU A 124 8.79 -42.91 13.30
N ARG A 125 8.81 -41.94 14.23
CA ARG A 125 7.68 -41.02 14.42
C ARG A 125 7.51 -40.10 13.21
N PHE A 126 8.61 -39.69 12.61
CA PHE A 126 8.59 -38.86 11.43
C PHE A 126 7.95 -39.60 10.24
N GLN A 127 8.29 -40.87 10.02
CA GLN A 127 7.66 -41.69 8.98
C GLN A 127 6.16 -41.87 9.20
N GLN A 128 5.71 -42.04 10.44
CA GLN A 128 4.28 -42.11 10.77
C GLN A 128 3.56 -40.77 10.51
N TYR A 129 4.22 -39.65 10.82
CA TYR A 129 3.72 -38.33 10.45
C TYR A 129 3.60 -38.15 8.94
N GLN A 130 4.64 -38.52 8.18
CA GLN A 130 4.63 -38.44 6.72
C GLN A 130 3.50 -39.27 6.12
N ALA A 131 3.33 -40.52 6.57
CA ALA A 131 2.25 -41.40 6.14
C ALA A 131 0.87 -40.81 6.48
N GLY A 132 0.70 -40.25 7.68
CA GLY A 132 -0.54 -39.62 8.10
C GLY A 132 -0.92 -38.39 7.24
N VAL A 133 0.05 -37.56 6.87
CA VAL A 133 -0.17 -36.42 5.96
C VAL A 133 -0.51 -36.92 4.54
N GLN A 134 0.21 -37.90 4.03
CA GLN A 134 -0.04 -38.47 2.70
C GLN A 134 -1.42 -39.12 2.60
N GLU A 135 -1.82 -39.92 3.60
CA GLU A 135 -3.15 -40.54 3.65
C GLU A 135 -4.27 -39.48 3.70
N LEU A 136 -4.05 -38.37 4.43
CA LEU A 136 -4.99 -37.24 4.44
C LEU A 136 -5.16 -36.68 3.02
N ILE A 137 -4.07 -36.37 2.33
CA ILE A 137 -4.09 -35.84 0.96
C ILE A 137 -4.83 -36.80 0.03
N GLU A 138 -4.50 -38.09 0.07
CA GLU A 138 -5.13 -39.11 -0.77
C GLU A 138 -6.65 -39.18 -0.55
N LYS A 139 -7.12 -39.14 0.70
CA LYS A 139 -8.55 -39.15 1.02
C LYS A 139 -9.26 -37.89 0.56
N VAL A 140 -8.63 -36.72 0.71
CA VAL A 140 -9.16 -35.43 0.25
C VAL A 140 -9.31 -35.43 -1.28
N HIS A 141 -8.27 -35.84 -2.01
CA HIS A 141 -8.29 -35.97 -3.47
C HIS A 141 -9.31 -36.99 -3.95
N ARG A 142 -9.44 -38.14 -3.26
CA ARG A 142 -10.45 -39.16 -3.58
C ARG A 142 -11.87 -38.65 -3.44
N ALA A 143 -12.12 -37.73 -2.51
CA ALA A 143 -13.39 -37.03 -2.36
C ALA A 143 -13.62 -35.94 -3.43
N GLY A 144 -12.65 -35.69 -4.32
CA GLY A 144 -12.73 -34.67 -5.37
C GLY A 144 -12.37 -33.26 -4.93
N ALA A 145 -11.85 -33.09 -3.71
CA ALA A 145 -11.40 -31.81 -3.18
C ALA A 145 -9.89 -31.62 -3.41
N LYS A 146 -9.42 -30.37 -3.42
CA LYS A 146 -8.00 -30.01 -3.40
C LYS A 146 -7.50 -29.82 -1.98
N VAL A 147 -6.18 -29.87 -1.78
CA VAL A 147 -5.58 -29.74 -0.45
C VAL A 147 -4.47 -28.69 -0.38
N VAL A 148 -4.59 -27.82 0.61
CA VAL A 148 -3.54 -26.90 1.06
C VAL A 148 -2.96 -27.45 2.34
N VAL A 149 -1.65 -27.69 2.39
CA VAL A 149 -0.97 -28.18 3.60
C VAL A 149 -0.11 -27.08 4.21
N MET A 150 -0.33 -26.77 5.48
CA MET A 150 0.44 -25.79 6.22
C MET A 150 1.51 -26.48 7.08
N THR A 151 2.72 -25.92 7.11
CA THR A 151 3.75 -26.37 8.05
C THR A 151 3.28 -26.13 9.50
N PRO A 152 3.63 -26.99 10.47
CA PRO A 152 3.27 -26.74 11.86
C PRO A 152 3.89 -25.42 12.36
N PRO A 153 3.15 -24.60 13.15
CA PRO A 153 3.70 -23.40 13.78
C PRO A 153 4.83 -23.78 14.76
N PRO A 154 5.71 -22.84 15.13
CA PRO A 154 6.82 -23.15 16.01
C PRO A 154 6.38 -23.45 17.45
N PHE A 155 7.16 -24.30 18.12
CA PHE A 155 7.07 -24.52 19.56
C PHE A 155 7.99 -23.53 20.28
N ASP A 156 7.44 -22.77 21.23
CA ASP A 156 8.23 -21.80 21.98
C ASP A 156 8.61 -22.33 23.36
N SER A 157 9.84 -22.80 23.49
CA SER A 157 10.32 -23.37 24.76
C SER A 157 10.58 -22.33 25.85
N LEU A 158 10.75 -21.05 25.49
CA LEU A 158 11.11 -19.98 26.43
C LEU A 158 10.08 -19.82 27.57
N PRO A 159 8.78 -19.59 27.31
CA PRO A 159 7.78 -19.36 28.37
C PRO A 159 7.53 -20.60 29.25
N VAL A 160 7.90 -21.79 28.79
CA VAL A 160 7.71 -23.06 29.50
C VAL A 160 9.02 -23.75 29.86
N LYS A 161 10.14 -23.02 29.86
CA LYS A 161 11.49 -23.57 30.06
C LYS A 161 11.58 -24.48 31.28
N GLU A 162 11.00 -24.07 32.41
CA GLU A 162 11.00 -24.84 33.66
C GLU A 162 10.22 -26.15 33.62
N LYS A 163 9.32 -26.31 32.63
CA LYS A 163 8.56 -27.54 32.38
C LYS A 163 9.23 -28.43 31.33
N THR A 164 10.18 -27.91 30.55
CA THR A 164 10.83 -28.68 29.49
C THR A 164 11.78 -29.74 30.04
N ARG A 165 12.01 -30.80 29.26
CA ARG A 165 12.96 -31.87 29.58
C ARG A 165 14.16 -31.85 28.61
N PRO A 166 15.38 -32.14 29.09
CA PRO A 166 16.55 -32.27 28.22
C PRO A 166 16.47 -33.54 27.37
N ALA A 167 17.34 -33.66 26.36
CA ALA A 167 17.46 -34.90 25.61
C ALA A 167 17.91 -36.07 26.52
N GLY A 168 17.34 -37.25 26.31
CA GLY A 168 17.63 -38.45 27.10
C GLY A 168 16.82 -38.63 28.39
N ALA A 169 15.85 -37.76 28.67
CA ALA A 169 14.86 -38.02 29.72
C ALA A 169 14.02 -39.27 29.39
N ASP A 170 13.55 -39.96 30.44
CA ASP A 170 12.82 -41.23 30.30
C ASP A 170 11.49 -41.07 29.53
N GLU A 171 10.83 -39.93 29.70
CA GLU A 171 9.52 -39.64 29.09
C GLU A 171 9.40 -38.17 28.69
N TYR A 172 8.45 -37.86 27.80
CA TYR A 172 8.07 -36.49 27.44
C TYR A 172 6.55 -36.44 27.25
N ALA A 173 5.96 -35.26 27.41
CA ALA A 173 4.55 -35.04 27.15
C ALA A 173 4.24 -33.58 26.88
N TYR A 174 3.00 -33.27 26.49
CA TYR A 174 2.55 -31.88 26.29
C TYR A 174 2.80 -30.96 27.50
N TYR A 175 2.77 -31.50 28.74
CA TYR A 175 3.07 -30.75 29.96
C TYR A 175 4.56 -30.77 30.35
N ALA A 176 5.37 -31.63 29.72
CA ALA A 176 6.80 -31.74 29.94
C ALA A 176 7.56 -32.02 28.63
N PRO A 177 7.55 -31.07 27.69
CA PRO A 177 8.03 -31.29 26.33
C PRO A 177 9.55 -31.27 26.24
N PHE A 178 10.11 -31.85 25.19
CA PHE A 178 11.53 -31.73 24.89
C PHE A 178 11.92 -30.26 24.69
N VAL A 179 13.00 -29.81 25.34
CA VAL A 179 13.43 -28.39 25.34
C VAL A 179 13.68 -27.83 23.93
N ASN A 180 14.13 -28.66 22.98
CA ASN A 180 14.33 -28.27 21.59
C ASN A 180 13.28 -28.92 20.67
N TYR A 181 12.04 -29.08 21.13
CA TYR A 181 10.99 -29.67 20.31
C TYR A 181 10.72 -28.91 19.00
N ASP A 182 11.01 -27.61 18.96
CA ASP A 182 10.94 -26.82 17.73
C ASP A 182 11.88 -27.33 16.62
N ASP A 183 12.99 -28.00 16.97
CA ASP A 183 13.87 -28.64 15.98
C ASP A 183 13.15 -29.79 15.25
N VAL A 184 12.22 -30.47 15.93
CA VAL A 184 11.38 -31.53 15.34
C VAL A 184 10.39 -30.90 14.36
N LEU A 185 9.71 -29.83 14.79
CA LEU A 185 8.74 -29.12 13.95
C LEU A 185 9.40 -28.44 12.74
N THR A 186 10.61 -27.91 12.92
CA THR A 186 11.46 -27.40 11.82
C THR A 186 11.72 -28.48 10.78
N ARG A 187 12.06 -29.71 11.20
CA ARG A 187 12.27 -30.83 10.28
C ARG A 187 10.99 -31.23 9.54
N TYR A 188 9.87 -31.28 10.26
CA TYR A 188 8.57 -31.60 9.67
C TYR A 188 8.16 -30.55 8.64
N GLY A 189 8.29 -29.26 8.97
CA GLY A 189 8.03 -28.15 8.07
C GLY A 189 8.93 -28.17 6.83
N LYS A 190 10.23 -28.45 7.00
CA LYS A 190 11.17 -28.59 5.89
C LYS A 190 10.74 -29.71 4.93
N TRP A 191 10.27 -30.84 5.43
CA TRP A 191 9.76 -31.92 4.60
C TRP A 191 8.48 -31.54 3.85
N ILE A 192 7.52 -30.86 4.50
CA ILE A 192 6.34 -30.34 3.80
C ILE A 192 6.77 -29.45 2.64
N MET A 193 7.67 -28.50 2.90
CA MET A 193 8.09 -27.51 1.89
C MET A 193 8.91 -28.10 0.73
N GLN A 194 9.64 -29.20 0.96
CA GLN A 194 10.56 -29.77 -0.03
C GLN A 194 10.08 -31.08 -0.66
N GLY A 195 9.29 -31.85 0.08
CA GLY A 195 9.00 -33.25 -0.18
C GLY A 195 7.53 -33.55 -0.51
N LEU A 196 6.59 -32.64 -0.23
CA LEU A 196 5.16 -32.90 -0.36
C LEU A 196 4.60 -32.37 -1.68
N LYS A 197 4.92 -33.07 -2.78
CA LYS A 197 4.50 -32.69 -4.14
C LYS A 197 3.05 -33.05 -4.44
N GLU A 198 2.47 -33.89 -3.61
CA GLU A 198 1.10 -34.38 -3.73
C GLU A 198 0.08 -33.33 -3.26
N ALA A 199 0.49 -32.33 -2.48
CA ALA A 199 -0.41 -31.23 -2.09
C ALA A 199 -0.61 -30.25 -3.27
N ASP A 200 -1.82 -29.70 -3.41
CA ASP A 200 -2.11 -28.68 -4.43
C ASP A 200 -1.43 -27.33 -4.10
N GLN A 201 -1.20 -27.06 -2.80
CA GLN A 201 -0.39 -25.95 -2.32
C GLN A 201 0.21 -26.27 -0.95
N VAL A 202 1.41 -25.77 -0.68
CA VAL A 202 2.01 -25.76 0.65
C VAL A 202 2.20 -24.33 1.14
N ILE A 203 1.96 -24.07 2.42
CA ILE A 203 2.13 -22.76 3.06
C ILE A 203 3.09 -22.90 4.26
N ASP A 204 4.18 -22.12 4.22
CA ASP A 204 5.16 -22.06 5.32
C ASP A 204 4.71 -21.08 6.40
N LEU A 205 4.11 -21.61 7.46
CA LEU A 205 3.83 -20.87 8.70
C LEU A 205 5.05 -20.78 9.61
N HIS A 206 5.90 -21.81 9.60
CA HIS A 206 6.93 -22.00 10.61
C HIS A 206 8.01 -20.91 10.51
N THR A 207 8.57 -20.72 9.32
CA THR A 207 9.66 -19.76 9.09
C THR A 207 9.29 -18.31 9.44
N PRO A 208 8.18 -17.72 8.94
CA PRO A 208 7.84 -16.34 9.24
C PRO A 208 7.53 -16.09 10.71
N LEU A 209 6.84 -17.03 11.39
CA LEU A 209 6.55 -16.90 12.83
C LEU A 209 7.83 -16.97 13.67
N THR A 210 8.73 -17.91 13.38
CA THR A 210 10.02 -18.02 14.07
C THR A 210 10.90 -16.79 13.85
N ALA A 211 10.93 -16.25 12.63
CA ALA A 211 11.67 -15.03 12.32
C ALA A 211 11.13 -13.82 13.10
N TYR A 212 9.81 -13.70 13.21
CA TYR A 212 9.18 -12.62 13.96
C TYR A 212 9.46 -12.71 15.46
N ILE A 213 9.31 -13.88 16.08
CA ILE A 213 9.66 -14.08 17.51
C ILE A 213 11.13 -13.67 17.74
N LYS A 214 12.06 -14.14 16.91
CA LYS A 214 13.48 -13.78 16.99
C LYS A 214 13.72 -12.28 16.85
N GLN A 215 12.97 -11.60 15.98
CA GLN A 215 13.09 -10.16 15.79
C GLN A 215 12.57 -9.38 17.00
N GLN A 216 11.39 -9.73 17.54
CA GLN A 216 10.82 -9.08 18.72
C GLN A 216 11.71 -9.29 19.96
N ARG A 217 12.31 -10.48 20.10
CA ARG A 217 13.24 -10.79 21.20
C ARG A 217 14.52 -9.96 21.23
N LYS A 218 14.85 -9.23 20.15
CA LYS A 218 15.97 -8.26 20.17
C LYS A 218 15.67 -7.06 21.06
N SER A 219 14.40 -6.69 21.22
CA SER A 219 13.95 -5.58 22.07
C SER A 219 13.28 -6.04 23.36
N ASP A 220 12.56 -7.16 23.34
CA ASP A 220 11.89 -7.75 24.49
C ASP A 220 12.28 -9.23 24.63
N PRO A 221 13.33 -9.56 25.40
CA PRO A 221 13.85 -10.92 25.52
C PRO A 221 12.82 -11.98 25.96
N ASP A 222 11.77 -11.57 26.68
CA ASP A 222 10.72 -12.45 27.20
C ASP A 222 9.51 -12.55 26.26
N PHE A 223 9.55 -11.88 25.10
CA PHE A 223 8.48 -11.91 24.13
C PHE A 223 8.12 -13.34 23.72
N THR A 224 6.81 -13.64 23.71
CA THR A 224 6.26 -14.90 23.19
C THR A 224 4.93 -14.68 22.49
N MET A 225 4.70 -15.46 21.43
CA MET A 225 3.37 -15.60 20.82
C MET A 225 2.63 -16.84 21.32
N ALA A 226 3.27 -17.72 22.08
CA ALA A 226 2.68 -18.96 22.56
C ALA A 226 2.96 -19.11 24.07
N PRO A 227 2.13 -18.52 24.96
CA PRO A 227 2.42 -18.46 26.40
C PRO A 227 2.57 -19.81 27.11
N ASP A 228 2.01 -20.89 26.54
CA ASP A 228 2.20 -22.27 27.01
C ASP A 228 3.15 -23.09 26.12
N GLY A 229 3.88 -22.41 25.24
CA GLY A 229 4.78 -22.97 24.24
C GLY A 229 4.08 -23.52 22.99
N VAL A 230 2.75 -23.66 22.98
CA VAL A 230 2.00 -24.33 21.90
C VAL A 230 0.94 -23.41 21.30
N HIS A 231 0.03 -22.88 22.11
CA HIS A 231 -1.15 -22.16 21.63
C HIS A 231 -0.86 -20.68 21.45
N CYS A 232 -1.11 -20.20 20.22
CA CYS A 232 -0.89 -18.81 19.87
C CYS A 232 -1.82 -17.86 20.64
N ASN A 233 -1.29 -16.71 21.06
CA ASN A 233 -2.07 -15.56 21.48
C ASN A 233 -2.63 -14.80 20.26
N ALA A 234 -3.29 -13.66 20.48
CA ALA A 234 -3.88 -12.85 19.41
C ALA A 234 -2.87 -12.47 18.31
N ILE A 235 -1.64 -12.08 18.68
CA ILE A 235 -0.58 -11.72 17.73
C ILE A 235 -0.21 -12.94 16.86
N GLY A 236 -0.06 -14.12 17.47
CA GLY A 236 0.24 -15.35 16.73
C GLY A 236 -0.87 -15.74 15.75
N HIS A 237 -2.14 -15.62 16.15
CA HIS A 237 -3.27 -15.87 15.25
C HIS A 237 -3.34 -14.87 14.09
N GLU A 238 -3.07 -13.58 14.34
CA GLU A 238 -2.98 -12.58 13.28
C GLU A 238 -1.83 -12.88 12.30
N MET A 239 -0.68 -13.30 12.81
CA MET A 239 0.45 -13.70 11.96
C MET A 239 0.15 -14.91 11.09
N ILE A 240 -0.50 -15.95 11.63
CA ILE A 240 -0.93 -17.11 10.84
C ILE A 240 -1.88 -16.67 9.73
N ALA A 241 -2.88 -15.84 10.06
CA ALA A 241 -3.81 -15.30 9.08
C ALA A 241 -3.08 -14.49 7.99
N ASN A 242 -2.08 -13.68 8.35
CA ASN A 242 -1.27 -12.90 7.41
C ASN A 242 -0.52 -13.80 6.44
N THR A 243 0.09 -14.87 6.93
CA THR A 243 0.83 -15.81 6.10
C THR A 243 -0.08 -16.53 5.11
N ILE A 244 -1.28 -16.94 5.56
CA ILE A 244 -2.29 -17.55 4.68
C ILE A 244 -2.75 -16.56 3.60
N LEU A 245 -3.18 -15.36 4.00
CA LEU A 245 -3.67 -14.32 3.08
C LEU A 245 -2.61 -13.94 2.04
N THR A 246 -1.35 -13.79 2.46
CA THR A 246 -0.24 -13.51 1.55
C THR A 246 -0.03 -14.64 0.56
N ALA A 247 -0.07 -15.90 1.02
CA ALA A 247 0.05 -17.07 0.14
C ALA A 247 -1.12 -17.20 -0.85
N TRP A 248 -2.27 -16.59 -0.54
CA TRP A 248 -3.45 -16.54 -1.40
C TRP A 248 -3.56 -15.24 -2.23
N GLY A 249 -2.49 -14.44 -2.27
CA GLY A 249 -2.43 -13.22 -3.09
C GLY A 249 -3.15 -12.01 -2.51
N VAL A 250 -3.62 -12.08 -1.26
CA VAL A 250 -4.28 -10.96 -0.56
C VAL A 250 -3.19 -10.12 0.11
N GLN A 251 -2.76 -9.08 -0.60
CA GLN A 251 -1.60 -8.29 -0.20
C GLN A 251 -1.92 -7.23 0.84
N SER A 252 -3.04 -6.52 0.73
CA SER A 252 -3.35 -5.46 1.67
C SER A 252 -3.93 -5.99 2.97
N ARG A 253 -3.61 -5.35 4.09
CA ARG A 253 -4.23 -5.64 5.38
C ARG A 253 -4.46 -4.39 6.19
N GLU A 254 -5.73 -4.03 6.27
CA GLU A 254 -6.17 -2.95 7.14
C GLU A 254 -6.64 -3.52 8.48
N PRO A 255 -6.41 -2.79 9.59
CA PRO A 255 -7.05 -3.11 10.86
C PRO A 255 -8.57 -3.11 10.67
N LEU A 256 -9.22 -4.19 11.10
CA LEU A 256 -10.67 -4.32 10.98
C LEU A 256 -11.34 -3.97 12.32
N PRO A 257 -12.55 -3.39 12.29
CA PRO A 257 -13.30 -3.11 13.52
C PRO A 257 -13.51 -4.37 14.35
N LYS A 258 -13.38 -4.24 15.67
CA LYS A 258 -13.63 -5.35 16.62
C LYS A 258 -15.01 -5.98 16.41
N GLU A 259 -16.02 -5.16 16.10
CA GLU A 259 -17.38 -5.60 15.83
C GLU A 259 -17.45 -6.62 14.66
N LEU A 260 -16.74 -6.35 13.56
CA LEU A 260 -16.67 -7.27 12.43
C LEU A 260 -16.02 -8.60 12.84
N ILE A 261 -14.89 -8.53 13.55
CA ILE A 261 -14.17 -9.71 14.03
C ILE A 261 -15.06 -10.54 14.97
N ASP A 262 -15.81 -9.90 15.87
CA ASP A 262 -16.69 -10.58 16.81
C ASP A 262 -17.86 -11.27 16.10
N LEU A 263 -18.48 -10.64 15.10
CA LEU A 263 -19.55 -11.25 14.31
C LEU A 263 -19.06 -12.47 13.50
N VAL A 264 -17.91 -12.34 12.83
CA VAL A 264 -17.29 -13.46 12.10
C VAL A 264 -16.92 -14.59 13.06
N ARG A 265 -16.40 -14.27 14.25
CA ARG A 265 -16.09 -15.27 15.29
C ARG A 265 -17.34 -16.00 15.77
N GLN A 266 -18.44 -15.29 16.03
CA GLN A 266 -19.70 -15.91 16.42
C GLN A 266 -20.18 -16.88 15.35
N LYS A 267 -20.12 -16.48 14.08
CA LYS A 267 -20.50 -17.33 12.96
C LYS A 267 -19.62 -18.57 12.87
N ASN A 268 -18.29 -18.38 12.92
CA ASN A 268 -17.33 -19.47 12.88
C ASN A 268 -17.59 -20.49 13.99
N ARG A 269 -17.84 -20.02 15.23
CA ARG A 269 -18.06 -20.88 16.39
C ARG A 269 -19.34 -21.71 16.26
N VAL A 270 -20.44 -21.09 15.85
CA VAL A 270 -21.73 -21.79 15.68
C VAL A 270 -21.62 -22.90 14.64
N LEU A 271 -20.99 -22.63 13.50
CA LEU A 271 -20.78 -23.65 12.46
C LEU A 271 -19.80 -24.73 12.91
N HIS A 272 -18.68 -24.34 13.54
CA HIS A 272 -17.68 -25.26 14.06
C HIS A 272 -18.29 -26.29 15.04
N ASP A 273 -19.00 -25.82 16.07
CA ASP A 273 -19.57 -26.69 17.10
C ASP A 273 -20.62 -27.65 16.50
N ALA A 274 -21.44 -27.16 15.56
CA ALA A 274 -22.48 -27.95 14.90
C ALA A 274 -21.90 -29.03 13.98
N TYR A 275 -21.00 -28.65 13.07
CA TYR A 275 -20.37 -29.59 12.14
C TYR A 275 -19.48 -30.60 12.87
N LEU A 276 -18.73 -30.19 13.90
CA LEU A 276 -17.91 -31.09 14.69
C LEU A 276 -18.76 -32.16 15.40
N SER A 277 -19.91 -31.75 15.94
CA SER A 277 -20.87 -32.67 16.58
C SER A 277 -21.52 -33.62 15.57
N HIS A 278 -21.86 -33.12 14.39
CA HIS A 278 -22.55 -33.90 13.35
C HIS A 278 -21.63 -34.92 12.67
N VAL A 279 -20.39 -34.54 12.38
CA VAL A 279 -19.36 -35.45 11.83
C VAL A 279 -18.99 -36.53 12.85
N GLY A 280 -18.92 -36.14 14.13
CA GLY A 280 -18.58 -37.00 15.25
C GLY A 280 -17.10 -37.33 15.35
N HIS A 281 -16.62 -37.50 16.59
CA HIS A 281 -15.22 -37.83 16.89
C HIS A 281 -15.10 -38.67 18.17
N LYS A 282 -13.96 -39.34 18.34
CA LYS A 282 -13.68 -40.16 19.53
C LYS A 282 -13.07 -39.41 20.72
N ARG A 283 -12.72 -38.12 20.59
CA ARG A 283 -12.19 -37.33 21.70
C ARG A 283 -13.23 -37.24 22.83
N PRO A 284 -12.87 -37.58 24.09
CA PRO A 284 -13.81 -37.49 25.20
C PRO A 284 -14.12 -36.04 25.60
N GLY A 285 -15.35 -35.82 26.06
CA GLY A 285 -15.84 -34.51 26.45
C GLY A 285 -16.16 -33.58 25.27
N GLY A 286 -16.77 -32.44 25.59
CA GLY A 286 -17.29 -31.49 24.59
C GLY A 286 -18.78 -31.27 24.77
N LYS A 287 -19.26 -30.06 24.49
CA LYS A 287 -20.70 -29.76 24.46
C LYS A 287 -21.18 -29.96 23.02
N PRO A 288 -22.32 -30.61 22.80
CA PRO A 288 -22.88 -30.71 21.47
C PRO A 288 -23.22 -29.32 20.94
N GLY A 289 -22.92 -29.08 19.67
CA GLY A 289 -23.38 -27.92 18.93
C GLY A 289 -24.86 -28.02 18.57
N LEU A 290 -25.38 -26.98 17.92
CA LEU A 290 -26.72 -27.00 17.35
C LEU A 290 -26.84 -28.06 16.25
N PRO A 291 -28.05 -28.53 15.93
CA PRO A 291 -28.32 -29.20 14.65
C PRO A 291 -27.80 -28.36 13.48
N VAL A 292 -27.22 -29.00 12.46
CA VAL A 292 -26.53 -28.32 11.34
C VAL A 292 -27.45 -27.34 10.63
N ASP A 293 -28.70 -27.70 10.39
CA ASP A 293 -29.71 -26.84 9.77
C ASP A 293 -29.99 -25.56 10.57
N GLN A 294 -30.04 -25.66 11.90
CA GLN A 294 -30.20 -24.51 12.80
C GLN A 294 -28.95 -23.63 12.84
N ALA A 295 -27.76 -24.25 12.85
CA ALA A 295 -26.49 -23.54 12.83
C ALA A 295 -26.28 -22.77 11.52
N GLU A 296 -26.62 -23.37 10.39
CA GLU A 296 -26.57 -22.73 9.07
C GLU A 296 -27.59 -21.58 8.96
N ALA A 297 -28.80 -21.76 9.49
CA ALA A 297 -29.78 -20.66 9.57
C ALA A 297 -29.21 -19.49 10.40
N LYS A 298 -28.61 -19.78 11.55
CA LYS A 298 -27.99 -18.73 12.38
C LYS A 298 -26.80 -18.06 11.70
N ALA A 299 -25.99 -18.82 10.97
CA ALA A 299 -24.87 -18.27 10.21
C ALA A 299 -25.33 -17.34 9.08
N LYS A 300 -26.47 -17.64 8.45
CA LYS A 300 -27.09 -16.76 7.44
C LYS A 300 -27.56 -15.44 8.05
N GLU A 301 -28.16 -15.45 9.24
CA GLU A 301 -28.50 -14.22 9.97
C GLU A 301 -27.25 -13.36 10.26
N LEU A 302 -26.20 -13.99 10.78
CA LEU A 302 -24.93 -13.30 11.07
C LEU A 302 -24.28 -12.74 9.80
N ASN A 303 -24.37 -13.45 8.66
CA ASN A 303 -23.87 -12.94 7.39
C ASN A 303 -24.58 -11.64 6.98
N VAL A 304 -25.89 -11.47 7.24
CA VAL A 304 -26.59 -10.21 6.94
C VAL A 304 -26.01 -9.03 7.73
N GLU A 305 -25.70 -9.24 9.01
CA GLU A 305 -25.06 -8.23 9.85
C GLU A 305 -23.63 -7.93 9.40
N ILE A 306 -22.86 -8.98 9.10
CA ILE A 306 -21.49 -8.87 8.57
C ILE A 306 -21.47 -8.09 7.26
N ASP A 307 -22.33 -8.44 6.30
CA ASP A 307 -22.37 -7.83 4.96
C ASP A 307 -22.78 -6.35 5.05
N SER A 308 -23.67 -5.99 5.98
CA SER A 308 -24.03 -4.61 6.27
C SER A 308 -22.83 -3.79 6.78
N LEU A 309 -22.03 -4.35 7.68
CA LEU A 309 -20.83 -3.67 8.20
C LEU A 309 -19.73 -3.58 7.14
N VAL A 310 -19.48 -4.67 6.41
CA VAL A 310 -18.51 -4.73 5.30
C VAL A 310 -18.86 -3.72 4.21
N SER A 311 -20.14 -3.57 3.86
CA SER A 311 -20.57 -2.56 2.88
C SER A 311 -20.21 -1.13 3.31
N LYS A 312 -20.17 -0.83 4.61
CA LYS A 312 -19.75 0.50 5.09
C LYS A 312 -18.24 0.66 5.01
N LEU A 313 -17.49 -0.37 5.42
CA LEU A 313 -16.02 -0.38 5.41
C LEU A 313 -15.42 -0.27 4.01
N ARG A 314 -16.17 -0.69 2.99
CA ARG A 314 -15.74 -0.61 1.58
C ARG A 314 -15.98 0.76 0.95
N ASN A 315 -16.71 1.65 1.61
CA ASN A 315 -16.95 2.99 1.08
C ASN A 315 -15.71 3.86 1.26
N PRO A 316 -15.39 4.73 0.30
CA PRO A 316 -14.32 5.70 0.48
C PRO A 316 -14.61 6.62 1.67
N GLU A 317 -13.58 6.91 2.46
CA GLU A 317 -13.68 7.88 3.56
C GLU A 317 -13.08 9.21 3.13
N THR A 318 -13.79 10.31 3.35
CA THR A 318 -13.36 11.64 2.93
C THR A 318 -13.15 12.56 4.13
N THR A 319 -12.02 13.27 4.15
CA THR A 319 -11.77 14.31 5.16
C THR A 319 -11.32 15.60 4.50
N GLN A 320 -11.43 16.72 5.21
CA GLN A 320 -10.92 18.00 4.76
C GLN A 320 -10.32 18.78 5.92
N GLN A 321 -9.28 19.55 5.63
CA GLN A 321 -8.62 20.43 6.59
C GLN A 321 -8.18 21.72 5.93
N ARG A 322 -8.21 22.82 6.69
CA ARG A 322 -7.64 24.09 6.24
C ARG A 322 -6.14 23.92 6.06
N SER A 323 -5.61 24.45 4.97
CA SER A 323 -4.18 24.49 4.65
C SER A 323 -3.77 25.93 4.34
N ASN A 324 -2.49 26.16 4.04
CA ASN A 324 -2.00 27.47 3.65
C ASN A 324 -2.69 27.96 2.37
N ASN A 325 -3.36 29.11 2.44
CA ASN A 325 -4.06 29.75 1.31
C ASN A 325 -5.01 28.81 0.54
N GLY A 326 -5.57 27.79 1.20
CA GLY A 326 -6.39 26.77 0.55
C GLY A 326 -6.93 25.72 1.49
N THR A 327 -7.57 24.72 0.91
CA THR A 327 -8.14 23.57 1.62
C THR A 327 -7.54 22.28 1.09
N ARG A 328 -7.12 21.39 1.98
CA ARG A 328 -6.63 20.06 1.65
C ARG A 328 -7.73 19.04 1.94
N TYR A 329 -8.11 18.30 0.92
CA TYR A 329 -9.06 17.21 0.95
C TYR A 329 -8.30 15.88 0.91
N GLN A 330 -8.82 14.87 1.59
CA GLN A 330 -8.34 13.49 1.51
C GLN A 330 -9.49 12.59 1.10
N ILE A 331 -9.19 11.61 0.25
CA ILE A 331 -10.05 10.44 0.08
C ILE A 331 -9.20 9.19 0.34
N HIS A 332 -9.64 8.38 1.29
CA HIS A 332 -9.11 7.05 1.56
C HIS A 332 -9.94 6.02 0.79
N TYR A 333 -9.28 5.18 0.01
CA TYR A 333 -9.89 4.01 -0.62
C TYR A 333 -9.36 2.74 0.03
N PRO A 334 -10.25 1.89 0.58
CA PRO A 334 -9.85 0.60 1.11
C PRO A 334 -9.39 -0.33 -0.01
N ALA A 335 -8.56 -1.32 0.34
CA ALA A 335 -8.10 -2.30 -0.63
C ALA A 335 -9.25 -3.17 -1.16
N SER A 336 -9.17 -3.60 -2.42
CA SER A 336 -10.21 -4.43 -3.01
C SER A 336 -9.65 -5.63 -3.79
N LEU A 337 -10.27 -6.80 -3.59
CA LEU A 337 -10.03 -8.02 -4.33
C LEU A 337 -10.89 -8.13 -5.59
N SER A 338 -11.80 -7.19 -5.85
CA SER A 338 -12.58 -7.15 -7.09
C SER A 338 -11.68 -7.07 -8.32
N GLU A 339 -12.13 -7.64 -9.44
CA GLU A 339 -11.40 -7.62 -10.72
C GLU A 339 -11.07 -6.18 -11.13
N ASP A 340 -9.87 -5.97 -11.69
CA ASP A 340 -9.30 -4.66 -12.07
C ASP A 340 -9.14 -3.60 -10.95
N ALA A 341 -9.60 -3.87 -9.74
CA ALA A 341 -9.43 -2.97 -8.61
C ALA A 341 -7.98 -2.98 -8.09
N LEU A 342 -7.59 -1.86 -7.49
CA LEU A 342 -6.31 -1.76 -6.80
C LEU A 342 -6.33 -2.66 -5.56
N LYS A 343 -5.41 -3.63 -5.52
CA LYS A 343 -5.28 -4.60 -4.41
C LYS A 343 -4.64 -4.03 -3.14
N LEU A 344 -4.36 -2.73 -3.13
CA LEU A 344 -3.80 -1.97 -2.01
C LEU A 344 -4.78 -0.86 -1.64
N TYR A 345 -4.83 -0.50 -0.36
CA TYR A 345 -5.47 0.77 -0.01
C TYR A 345 -4.61 1.93 -0.51
N VAL A 346 -5.26 3.07 -0.73
CA VAL A 346 -4.60 4.30 -1.15
C VAL A 346 -5.30 5.51 -0.57
N ASP A 347 -4.50 6.43 -0.03
CA ASP A 347 -4.95 7.78 0.27
C ASP A 347 -4.56 8.70 -0.89
N TYR A 348 -5.50 9.53 -1.32
CA TYR A 348 -5.23 10.67 -2.17
C TYR A 348 -5.42 11.96 -1.39
N TYR A 349 -4.54 12.92 -1.63
CA TYR A 349 -4.57 14.24 -1.00
C TYR A 349 -4.62 15.31 -2.07
N LEU A 350 -5.66 16.15 -2.04
CA LEU A 350 -5.87 17.20 -3.02
C LEU A 350 -5.91 18.56 -2.30
N TRP A 351 -5.02 19.45 -2.65
CA TRP A 351 -5.07 20.84 -2.23
C TRP A 351 -5.68 21.72 -3.31
N ILE A 352 -6.62 22.58 -2.90
CA ILE A 352 -7.31 23.57 -3.74
C ILE A 352 -7.09 24.96 -3.13
N PRO A 353 -6.67 25.97 -3.92
CA PRO A 353 -6.51 27.33 -3.43
C PRO A 353 -7.85 27.94 -2.98
N GLU A 354 -7.84 28.77 -1.93
CA GLU A 354 -9.05 29.34 -1.30
C GLU A 354 -9.88 30.22 -2.26
N GLU A 355 -9.22 30.86 -3.22
CA GLU A 355 -9.84 31.73 -4.24
C GLU A 355 -9.91 31.04 -5.62
N ALA A 356 -9.95 29.72 -5.66
CA ALA A 356 -9.96 28.96 -6.91
C ALA A 356 -11.11 29.40 -7.82
N LYS A 357 -10.73 29.99 -8.96
CA LYS A 357 -11.55 30.01 -10.19
C LYS A 357 -11.67 28.57 -10.71
N PRO A 358 -12.49 28.27 -11.75
CA PRO A 358 -12.58 26.90 -12.27
C PRO A 358 -11.19 26.29 -12.46
N ILE A 359 -10.96 25.14 -11.83
CA ILE A 359 -9.68 24.44 -11.80
C ILE A 359 -9.31 24.03 -13.23
N ARG A 360 -8.21 24.59 -13.73
CA ARG A 360 -7.76 24.38 -15.12
C ARG A 360 -6.89 23.15 -15.30
N GLY A 361 -6.37 22.59 -14.21
CA GLY A 361 -5.46 21.45 -14.24
C GLY A 361 -5.20 20.87 -12.85
N VAL A 362 -4.56 19.71 -12.81
CA VAL A 362 -4.09 19.07 -11.58
C VAL A 362 -2.60 18.80 -11.70
N ILE A 363 -1.81 19.30 -10.75
CA ILE A 363 -0.40 18.95 -10.63
C ILE A 363 -0.32 17.72 -9.75
N VAL A 364 0.13 16.59 -10.30
CA VAL A 364 0.22 15.30 -9.62
C VAL A 364 1.67 15.05 -9.23
N HIS A 365 1.92 14.95 -7.92
CA HIS A 365 3.22 14.62 -7.35
C HIS A 365 3.21 13.17 -6.84
N GLN A 366 3.67 12.27 -7.69
CA GLN A 366 3.62 10.82 -7.45
C GLN A 366 4.92 10.33 -6.82
N HIS A 367 4.80 9.80 -5.60
CA HIS A 367 5.92 9.27 -4.83
C HIS A 367 6.57 8.03 -5.46
N GLY A 368 7.75 7.65 -4.94
CA GLY A 368 8.50 6.46 -5.37
C GLY A 368 8.15 5.17 -4.62
N CYS A 369 8.95 4.13 -4.83
CA CYS A 369 8.75 2.83 -4.19
C CYS A 369 9.22 2.83 -2.73
N GLY A 370 8.48 2.15 -1.85
CA GLY A 370 8.86 1.86 -0.48
C GLY A 370 8.04 2.61 0.58
N VAL A 371 8.19 2.20 1.83
CA VAL A 371 7.45 2.74 2.99
C VAL A 371 7.67 4.25 3.13
N GLY A 372 8.92 4.69 3.24
CA GLY A 372 9.23 6.12 3.40
C GLY A 372 8.79 7.00 2.23
N ALA A 373 8.73 6.44 1.02
CA ALA A 373 8.20 7.15 -0.15
C ALA A 373 6.69 7.36 -0.04
N SER A 374 5.99 6.29 0.33
CA SER A 374 4.54 6.28 0.45
C SER A 374 4.07 7.15 1.62
N GLU A 375 4.78 7.10 2.75
CA GLU A 375 4.56 8.02 3.87
C GLU A 375 4.85 9.47 3.48
N GLY A 376 5.95 9.71 2.76
CA GLY A 376 6.29 11.03 2.24
C GLY A 376 5.26 11.60 1.27
N GLY A 377 4.56 10.75 0.51
CA GLY A 377 3.49 11.16 -0.39
C GLY A 377 2.29 11.81 0.32
N ARG A 378 2.12 11.56 1.63
CA ARG A 378 1.06 12.16 2.44
C ARG A 378 1.18 13.68 2.54
N THR A 379 2.40 14.21 2.50
CA THR A 379 2.66 15.65 2.64
C THR A 379 2.83 16.37 1.31
N ALA A 380 2.75 15.67 0.17
CA ALA A 380 2.97 16.29 -1.14
C ALA A 380 1.99 17.45 -1.43
N ALA A 381 0.72 17.30 -1.05
CA ALA A 381 -0.29 18.36 -1.17
C ALA A 381 -0.10 19.52 -0.18
N ASP A 382 0.80 19.40 0.79
CA ASP A 382 1.14 20.44 1.77
C ASP A 382 2.39 21.24 1.37
N ASP A 383 3.08 20.91 0.26
CA ASP A 383 4.31 21.58 -0.15
C ASP A 383 4.03 23.00 -0.67
N LEU A 384 4.51 24.01 0.06
CA LEU A 384 4.28 25.43 -0.22
C LEU A 384 4.81 25.86 -1.60
N HIS A 385 5.89 25.23 -2.09
CA HIS A 385 6.51 25.57 -3.36
C HIS A 385 5.67 25.05 -4.53
N TRP A 386 5.21 23.81 -4.43
CA TRP A 386 4.27 23.23 -5.40
C TRP A 386 2.88 23.88 -5.35
N GLN A 387 2.41 24.28 -4.16
CA GLN A 387 1.16 25.04 -3.99
C GLN A 387 1.23 26.42 -4.67
N ALA A 388 2.37 27.11 -4.61
CA ALA A 388 2.56 28.39 -5.31
C ALA A 388 2.42 28.22 -6.84
N LEU A 389 3.00 27.16 -7.41
CA LEU A 389 2.84 26.84 -8.83
C LEU A 389 1.37 26.53 -9.17
N ALA A 390 0.73 25.69 -8.37
CA ALA A 390 -0.68 25.31 -8.56
C ALA A 390 -1.58 26.55 -8.51
N LYS A 391 -1.39 27.42 -7.52
CA LYS A 391 -2.13 28.68 -7.36
C LYS A 391 -1.97 29.61 -8.57
N LYS A 392 -0.74 29.84 -9.03
CA LYS A 392 -0.47 30.71 -10.21
C LYS A 392 -1.30 30.32 -11.43
N TRP A 393 -1.51 29.02 -11.63
CA TRP A 393 -2.19 28.49 -12.80
C TRP A 393 -3.66 28.08 -12.56
N ASN A 394 -4.25 28.39 -11.40
CA ASN A 394 -5.57 27.89 -10.99
C ASN A 394 -5.67 26.36 -11.14
N CYS A 395 -4.65 25.66 -10.68
CA CYS A 395 -4.61 24.20 -10.64
C CYS A 395 -4.80 23.71 -9.20
N ALA A 396 -5.25 22.47 -9.06
CA ALA A 396 -5.14 21.74 -7.81
C ALA A 396 -3.77 21.06 -7.71
N LEU A 397 -3.31 20.78 -6.49
CA LEU A 397 -2.10 19.98 -6.24
C LEU A 397 -2.49 18.66 -5.60
N MET A 398 -2.03 17.55 -6.16
CA MET A 398 -2.43 16.21 -5.74
C MET A 398 -1.22 15.34 -5.40
N GLY A 399 -1.29 14.69 -4.25
CA GLY A 399 -0.39 13.61 -3.85
C GLY A 399 -1.15 12.31 -3.61
N SER A 400 -0.42 11.22 -3.45
CA SER A 400 -0.96 9.91 -3.07
C SER A 400 -0.10 9.23 -2.01
N SER A 401 -0.67 8.25 -1.32
CA SER A 401 0.01 7.35 -0.39
C SER A 401 -0.58 5.96 -0.57
N TYR A 402 0.09 5.13 -1.38
CA TYR A 402 -0.24 3.69 -1.44
C TYR A 402 0.23 3.00 -0.16
N GLU A 403 -0.43 1.93 0.27
CA GLU A 403 -0.12 1.20 1.52
C GLU A 403 1.38 1.17 1.92
N PRO A 404 1.80 1.94 2.95
CA PRO A 404 3.19 2.03 3.41
C PRO A 404 3.57 0.84 4.30
N ARG A 405 3.43 -0.40 3.80
CA ARG A 405 3.78 -1.61 4.53
C ARG A 405 5.05 -2.25 4.00
N GLU A 406 5.90 -2.73 4.91
CA GLU A 406 7.09 -3.49 4.53
C GLU A 406 6.70 -4.74 3.72
N GLY A 407 7.45 -5.00 2.65
CA GLY A 407 7.20 -6.13 1.76
C GLY A 407 6.18 -5.88 0.64
N VAL A 408 5.48 -4.74 0.63
CA VAL A 408 4.64 -4.36 -0.53
C VAL A 408 5.52 -4.16 -1.76
N ASN A 409 5.27 -4.96 -2.80
CA ASN A 409 5.96 -4.83 -4.08
C ASN A 409 5.38 -3.63 -4.84
N CYS A 410 6.17 -2.58 -5.04
CA CYS A 410 5.64 -1.38 -5.72
C CYS A 410 5.12 -1.62 -7.14
N ARG A 411 5.45 -2.74 -7.80
CA ARG A 411 4.85 -3.12 -9.09
C ARG A 411 3.33 -3.31 -9.02
N SER A 412 2.77 -3.62 -7.85
CA SER A 412 1.31 -3.74 -7.68
C SER A 412 0.56 -2.42 -7.86
N TRP A 413 1.23 -1.27 -7.77
CA TRP A 413 0.60 0.04 -8.02
C TRP A 413 1.33 0.88 -9.08
N CYS A 414 2.65 0.78 -9.23
CA CYS A 414 3.34 1.63 -10.18
C CYS A 414 3.08 1.24 -11.63
N ASP A 415 2.66 0.01 -11.91
CA ASP A 415 1.99 -0.30 -13.17
C ASP A 415 0.50 0.09 -13.04
N PRO A 416 0.03 1.17 -13.71
CA PRO A 416 -1.35 1.64 -13.61
C PRO A 416 -2.39 0.67 -14.16
N ARG A 417 -1.97 -0.41 -14.83
CA ARG A 417 -2.87 -1.49 -15.25
C ARG A 417 -3.29 -2.39 -14.09
N ASN A 418 -2.56 -2.38 -12.98
CA ASN A 418 -2.91 -3.10 -11.74
C ASN A 418 -3.93 -2.31 -10.88
N GLY A 419 -4.83 -1.56 -11.51
CA GLY A 419 -5.90 -0.80 -10.87
C GLY A 419 -5.57 0.63 -10.43
N SER A 420 -4.30 0.98 -10.16
CA SER A 420 -3.96 2.31 -9.64
C SER A 420 -4.29 3.47 -10.60
N GLY A 421 -4.22 3.23 -11.92
CA GLY A 421 -4.58 4.24 -12.92
C GLY A 421 -6.08 4.51 -12.95
N GLN A 422 -6.91 3.47 -12.86
CA GLN A 422 -8.37 3.62 -12.76
C GLN A 422 -8.76 4.27 -11.43
N GLN A 423 -8.12 3.86 -10.34
CA GLN A 423 -8.36 4.40 -9.01
C GLN A 423 -8.00 5.89 -8.92
N PHE A 424 -6.93 6.34 -9.59
CA PHE A 424 -6.58 7.75 -9.72
C PHE A 424 -7.65 8.57 -10.47
N VAL A 425 -8.15 8.08 -11.61
CA VAL A 425 -9.22 8.76 -12.36
C VAL A 425 -10.53 8.80 -11.56
N LYS A 426 -10.83 7.72 -10.82
CA LYS A 426 -11.96 7.69 -9.89
C LYS A 426 -11.80 8.74 -8.79
N ALA A 427 -10.61 8.88 -8.21
CA ALA A 427 -10.33 9.88 -7.18
C ALA A 427 -10.59 11.30 -7.69
N LEU A 428 -10.17 11.64 -8.91
CA LEU A 428 -10.50 12.94 -9.51
C LEU A 428 -12.01 13.17 -9.64
N THR A 429 -12.75 12.14 -10.03
CA THR A 429 -14.22 12.20 -10.13
C THR A 429 -14.85 12.40 -8.75
N ASP A 430 -14.44 11.63 -7.74
CA ASP A 430 -14.97 11.74 -6.39
C ASP A 430 -14.61 13.09 -5.74
N PHE A 431 -13.39 13.59 -5.95
CA PHE A 431 -13.00 14.94 -5.52
C PHE A 431 -13.84 16.01 -6.20
N SER A 432 -14.14 15.88 -7.50
CA SER A 432 -14.97 16.86 -8.20
C SER A 432 -16.34 17.04 -7.56
N VAL A 433 -16.94 15.94 -7.09
CA VAL A 433 -18.21 15.94 -6.37
C VAL A 433 -18.03 16.47 -4.94
N GLY A 434 -17.05 15.94 -4.21
CA GLY A 434 -16.84 16.27 -2.79
C GLY A 434 -16.41 17.72 -2.53
N THR A 435 -15.74 18.35 -3.49
CA THR A 435 -15.25 19.74 -3.38
C THR A 435 -16.17 20.77 -4.04
N GLY A 436 -17.12 20.34 -4.87
CA GLY A 436 -17.94 21.22 -5.70
C GLY A 436 -17.25 21.74 -6.96
N HIS A 437 -16.02 21.34 -7.23
CA HIS A 437 -15.24 21.67 -8.42
C HIS A 437 -15.36 20.57 -9.49
N GLY A 438 -16.48 20.59 -10.23
CA GLY A 438 -16.83 19.56 -11.23
C GLY A 438 -15.77 19.36 -12.33
N GLU A 439 -15.04 20.41 -12.67
CA GLU A 439 -13.98 20.42 -13.67
C GLU A 439 -12.79 19.52 -13.33
N ILE A 440 -12.57 19.19 -12.05
CA ILE A 440 -11.46 18.32 -11.60
C ILE A 440 -11.52 16.93 -12.24
N ALA A 441 -12.72 16.40 -12.48
CA ALA A 441 -12.91 15.08 -13.08
C ALA A 441 -12.24 14.97 -14.47
N THR A 442 -12.28 16.05 -15.24
CA THR A 442 -11.78 16.10 -16.62
C THR A 442 -10.55 16.97 -16.82
N ALA A 443 -10.10 17.69 -15.79
CA ALA A 443 -8.94 18.56 -15.86
C ALA A 443 -7.69 17.83 -16.36
N PRO A 444 -6.83 18.49 -17.15
CA PRO A 444 -5.54 17.94 -17.58
C PRO A 444 -4.51 17.93 -16.44
N TRP A 445 -3.42 17.18 -16.61
CA TRP A 445 -2.47 16.86 -15.56
C TRP A 445 -1.03 17.24 -15.90
N CYS A 446 -0.32 17.84 -14.94
CA CYS A 446 1.14 17.76 -14.89
C CYS A 446 1.50 16.52 -14.07
N LEU A 447 2.36 15.64 -14.58
CA LEU A 447 2.79 14.43 -13.87
C LEU A 447 4.25 14.54 -13.45
N TRP A 448 4.50 14.76 -12.17
CA TRP A 448 5.82 14.58 -11.57
C TRP A 448 5.87 13.18 -10.93
N GLY A 449 6.88 12.38 -11.28
CA GLY A 449 6.99 11.02 -10.78
C GLY A 449 8.41 10.64 -10.40
N HIS A 450 8.62 10.21 -9.14
CA HIS A 450 9.91 9.70 -8.67
C HIS A 450 9.96 8.18 -8.73
N SER A 451 10.98 7.60 -9.36
CA SER A 451 11.23 6.15 -9.34
C SER A 451 10.00 5.34 -9.80
N GLY A 452 9.32 4.64 -8.89
CA GLY A 452 8.01 4.01 -9.15
C GLY A 452 6.96 4.99 -9.68
N GLY A 453 6.92 6.24 -9.21
CA GLY A 453 6.05 7.28 -9.76
C GLY A 453 6.40 7.67 -11.19
N GLY A 454 7.68 7.63 -11.58
CA GLY A 454 8.10 7.84 -12.97
C GLY A 454 7.72 6.66 -13.88
N PHE A 455 7.81 5.44 -13.35
CA PHE A 455 7.27 4.24 -14.00
C PHE A 455 5.76 4.39 -14.25
N TRP A 456 5.01 4.77 -13.21
CA TRP A 456 3.57 5.02 -13.28
C TRP A 456 3.23 6.10 -14.31
N ALA A 457 3.90 7.26 -14.27
CA ALA A 457 3.67 8.35 -15.20
C ALA A 457 3.93 7.95 -16.66
N SER A 458 4.93 7.09 -16.91
CA SER A 458 5.26 6.64 -18.28
C SER A 458 4.20 5.72 -18.87
N LEU A 459 3.48 4.95 -18.05
CA LEU A 459 2.36 4.12 -18.50
C LEU A 459 1.04 4.90 -18.50
N MET A 460 0.86 5.87 -17.60
CA MET A 460 -0.26 6.82 -17.69
C MET A 460 -0.20 7.62 -18.99
N GLN A 461 1.00 7.97 -19.47
CA GLN A 461 1.22 8.60 -20.77
C GLN A 461 0.66 7.76 -21.92
N THR A 462 0.81 6.44 -21.89
CA THR A 462 0.32 5.58 -22.98
C THR A 462 -1.20 5.42 -22.94
N LYS A 463 -1.83 5.62 -21.78
CA LYS A 463 -3.29 5.51 -21.60
C LYS A 463 -4.04 6.83 -21.82
N TYR A 464 -3.47 7.97 -21.43
CA TYR A 464 -4.16 9.27 -21.41
C TYR A 464 -3.30 10.43 -21.95
N PRO A 465 -2.66 10.31 -23.13
CA PRO A 465 -1.74 11.34 -23.62
C PRO A 465 -2.39 12.71 -23.80
N GLU A 466 -3.68 12.76 -24.16
CA GLU A 466 -4.48 13.98 -24.34
C GLU A 466 -4.77 14.71 -23.03
N ARG A 467 -4.72 14.02 -21.90
CA ARG A 467 -4.93 14.60 -20.56
C ARG A 467 -3.65 15.19 -19.98
N ILE A 468 -2.48 15.03 -20.59
CA ILE A 468 -1.21 15.36 -19.94
C ILE A 468 -0.60 16.64 -20.52
N VAL A 469 -0.41 17.63 -19.65
CA VAL A 469 0.29 18.91 -19.91
C VAL A 469 1.79 18.69 -20.10
N ALA A 470 2.43 17.97 -19.20
CA ALA A 470 3.84 17.61 -19.28
C ALA A 470 4.19 16.54 -18.25
N ILE A 471 5.34 15.87 -18.42
CA ILE A 471 5.83 14.83 -17.50
C ILE A 471 7.26 15.10 -17.06
N TRP A 472 7.51 14.97 -15.76
CA TRP A 472 8.84 14.96 -15.16
C TRP A 472 9.19 13.58 -14.60
N PHE A 473 10.09 12.88 -15.28
CA PHE A 473 10.57 11.57 -14.87
C PHE A 473 11.79 11.70 -13.96
N ARG A 474 11.57 11.79 -12.64
CA ARG A 474 12.65 11.78 -11.64
C ARG A 474 13.11 10.34 -11.42
N SER A 475 14.24 9.95 -12.01
CA SER A 475 14.87 8.63 -11.81
C SER A 475 13.94 7.41 -12.01
N GLY A 476 13.03 7.43 -12.99
CA GLY A 476 12.14 6.28 -13.23
C GLY A 476 11.37 6.32 -14.55
N THR A 477 11.24 5.16 -15.21
CA THR A 477 10.40 4.91 -16.38
C THR A 477 10.14 3.41 -16.51
N ALA A 478 8.99 3.03 -17.09
CA ALA A 478 8.65 1.65 -17.42
C ALA A 478 9.24 1.18 -18.77
N PHE A 479 9.77 2.11 -19.58
CA PHE A 479 10.25 1.83 -20.93
C PHE A 479 11.24 0.67 -21.00
N GLY A 480 12.25 0.69 -20.13
CA GLY A 480 13.28 -0.34 -20.10
C GLY A 480 12.80 -1.71 -19.63
N TYR A 481 11.60 -1.80 -19.04
CA TYR A 481 11.00 -3.05 -18.57
C TYR A 481 10.15 -3.69 -19.67
N TRP A 482 9.26 -2.92 -20.31
CA TRP A 482 8.44 -3.48 -21.39
C TRP A 482 9.26 -3.85 -22.63
N THR A 483 10.31 -3.09 -22.94
CA THR A 483 11.21 -3.40 -24.07
C THR A 483 12.03 -4.68 -23.86
N LYS A 484 12.20 -5.12 -22.61
CA LYS A 484 12.84 -6.39 -22.27
C LYS A 484 11.86 -7.56 -22.14
N GLY A 485 10.55 -7.28 -22.19
CA GLY A 485 9.50 -8.26 -21.91
C GLY A 485 9.29 -8.55 -20.42
N ASP A 486 9.83 -7.73 -19.51
CA ASP A 486 9.61 -7.88 -18.05
C ASP A 486 8.15 -7.58 -17.67
N ILE A 487 7.47 -6.76 -18.48
CA ILE A 487 6.04 -6.46 -18.42
C ILE A 487 5.47 -6.45 -19.83
N GLU A 488 4.15 -6.59 -19.95
CA GLU A 488 3.47 -6.46 -21.23
C GLU A 488 3.74 -5.09 -21.87
N THR A 489 4.02 -5.09 -23.18
CA THR A 489 4.26 -3.87 -23.96
C THR A 489 2.96 -3.09 -24.14
N PRO A 490 2.92 -1.80 -23.73
CA PRO A 490 1.72 -0.99 -23.92
C PRO A 490 1.52 -0.65 -25.40
N GLU A 491 0.26 -0.39 -25.77
CA GLU A 491 -0.04 0.23 -27.07
C GLU A 491 0.52 1.66 -27.10
N LEU A 492 1.29 1.98 -28.15
CA LEU A 492 1.94 3.29 -28.32
C LEU A 492 1.20 4.11 -29.38
N LEU A 493 0.24 4.92 -28.94
CA LEU A 493 -0.49 5.85 -29.81
C LEU A 493 0.38 7.06 -30.17
N THR A 494 0.20 7.65 -31.36
CA THR A 494 0.99 8.81 -31.81
C THR A 494 0.88 10.03 -30.90
N GLY A 495 -0.20 10.12 -30.10
CA GLY A 495 -0.42 11.20 -29.14
C GLY A 495 0.65 11.27 -28.04
N ILE A 496 1.26 10.14 -27.66
CA ILE A 496 2.26 10.09 -26.57
C ILE A 496 3.48 10.95 -26.89
N TYR A 497 3.89 11.00 -28.16
CA TYR A 497 5.07 11.73 -28.62
C TYR A 497 4.86 13.25 -28.62
N ARG A 498 3.61 13.72 -28.49
CA ARG A 498 3.28 15.15 -28.42
C ARG A 498 3.34 15.71 -26.99
N VAL A 499 3.49 14.85 -26.00
CA VAL A 499 3.58 15.25 -24.59
C VAL A 499 5.01 15.71 -24.28
N PRO A 500 5.21 16.94 -23.76
CA PRO A 500 6.53 17.37 -23.29
C PRO A 500 7.02 16.55 -22.10
N MET A 501 8.27 16.11 -22.18
CA MET A 501 8.88 15.23 -21.18
C MET A 501 10.27 15.71 -20.76
N MET A 502 10.59 15.51 -19.48
CA MET A 502 11.94 15.66 -18.94
C MET A 502 12.42 14.35 -18.30
N GLY A 503 13.54 13.82 -18.75
CA GLY A 503 14.31 12.81 -18.01
C GLY A 503 15.26 13.49 -17.02
N ASN A 504 15.08 13.24 -15.72
CA ASN A 504 15.87 13.83 -14.65
C ASN A 504 16.39 12.76 -13.67
N PRO A 505 17.39 11.95 -14.04
CA PRO A 505 18.08 11.10 -13.08
C PRO A 505 19.10 11.89 -12.25
N GLY A 506 19.55 11.35 -11.12
CA GLY A 506 20.74 11.85 -10.43
C GLY A 506 22.01 11.41 -11.17
N ALA A 507 23.00 12.30 -11.29
CA ALA A 507 24.27 12.01 -11.96
C ALA A 507 25.00 10.80 -11.36
N LYS A 508 24.89 10.60 -10.04
CA LYS A 508 25.51 9.48 -9.33
C LYS A 508 24.84 8.13 -9.65
N GLU A 509 23.66 8.12 -10.28
CA GLU A 509 22.98 6.88 -10.65
C GLU A 509 23.69 6.14 -11.80
N LYS A 510 24.39 6.86 -12.69
CA LYS A 510 25.04 6.30 -13.88
C LYS A 510 25.93 5.09 -13.59
N ASP A 511 26.66 5.16 -12.48
CA ASP A 511 27.59 4.12 -12.03
C ASP A 511 27.07 3.37 -10.79
N HIS A 512 25.84 3.65 -10.36
CA HIS A 512 25.26 3.04 -9.16
C HIS A 512 24.85 1.59 -9.42
N LYS A 513 25.31 0.66 -8.57
CA LYS A 513 25.05 -0.78 -8.71
C LYS A 513 23.56 -1.12 -8.86
N ARG A 514 22.70 -0.43 -8.09
CA ARG A 514 21.25 -0.67 -8.05
C ARG A 514 20.44 0.24 -8.98
N PHE A 515 20.89 1.48 -9.22
CA PHE A 515 20.05 2.54 -9.79
C PHE A 515 20.47 2.99 -11.19
N LYS A 516 21.54 2.43 -11.76
CA LYS A 516 21.95 2.71 -13.15
C LYS A 516 20.86 2.48 -14.18
N SER A 517 19.90 1.59 -13.92
CA SER A 517 18.75 1.36 -14.81
C SER A 517 17.87 2.59 -14.96
N ALA A 518 17.76 3.46 -13.95
CA ALA A 518 17.01 4.71 -14.05
C ALA A 518 17.65 5.64 -15.10
N TRP A 519 18.97 5.81 -15.04
CA TRP A 519 19.73 6.62 -16.00
C TRP A 519 19.59 6.08 -17.43
N TYR A 520 19.94 4.80 -17.64
CA TYR A 520 19.97 4.22 -18.98
C TYR A 520 18.57 3.99 -19.54
N GLY A 521 17.58 3.70 -18.70
CA GLY A 521 16.18 3.58 -19.10
C GLY A 521 15.62 4.89 -19.65
N LEU A 522 15.89 6.02 -18.97
CA LEU A 522 15.47 7.34 -19.44
C LEU A 522 16.17 7.75 -20.73
N LYS A 523 17.48 7.49 -20.86
CA LYS A 523 18.22 7.75 -22.12
C LYS A 523 17.68 6.91 -23.28
N ALA A 524 17.35 5.65 -23.04
CA ALA A 524 16.79 4.77 -24.05
C ALA A 524 15.38 5.22 -24.48
N MET A 525 14.52 5.57 -23.52
CA MET A 525 13.19 6.10 -23.80
C MET A 525 13.28 7.40 -24.60
N GLN A 526 14.16 8.33 -24.20
CA GLN A 526 14.39 9.58 -24.93
C GLN A 526 14.76 9.32 -26.39
N ALA A 527 15.76 8.48 -26.65
CA ALA A 527 16.21 8.20 -28.00
C ALA A 527 15.09 7.61 -28.87
N ALA A 528 14.38 6.60 -28.33
CA ALA A 528 13.29 5.95 -29.04
C ALA A 528 12.12 6.91 -29.34
N TYR A 529 11.77 7.79 -28.40
CA TYR A 529 10.67 8.73 -28.57
C TYR A 529 11.03 9.85 -29.54
N GLN A 530 12.28 10.35 -29.51
CA GLN A 530 12.76 11.33 -30.47
C GLN A 530 12.79 10.76 -31.90
N GLU A 531 13.23 9.50 -32.07
CA GLU A 531 13.17 8.80 -33.36
C GLU A 531 11.73 8.65 -33.88
N ALA A 532 10.77 8.46 -32.98
CA ALA A 532 9.35 8.41 -33.30
C ALA A 532 8.67 9.80 -33.46
N GLY A 533 9.45 10.90 -33.42
CA GLY A 533 8.96 12.26 -33.67
C GLY A 533 8.51 13.02 -32.43
N ALA A 534 8.98 12.67 -31.24
CA ALA A 534 8.77 13.49 -30.04
C ALA A 534 9.63 14.76 -30.08
N ASP A 535 8.97 15.90 -30.38
CA ASP A 535 9.61 17.21 -30.46
C ASP A 535 10.20 17.68 -29.10
N PHE A 536 9.63 17.21 -27.98
CA PHE A 536 9.98 17.66 -26.62
C PHE A 536 10.24 16.49 -25.67
N PHE A 537 11.43 15.91 -25.75
CA PHE A 537 11.96 15.02 -24.70
C PHE A 537 13.39 15.43 -24.35
N GLU A 538 13.51 16.16 -23.24
CA GLU A 538 14.78 16.68 -22.75
C GLU A 538 15.40 15.78 -21.68
N PHE A 539 16.71 15.95 -21.47
CA PHE A 539 17.45 15.21 -20.46
C PHE A 539 18.33 16.16 -19.64
N ALA A 540 17.96 16.36 -18.38
CA ALA A 540 18.64 17.27 -17.48
C ALA A 540 18.93 16.53 -16.17
N PRO A 541 20.06 15.82 -16.06
CA PRO A 541 20.40 15.12 -14.83
C PRO A 541 20.75 16.11 -13.72
N ASP A 542 20.42 15.75 -12.48
CA ASP A 542 20.82 16.49 -11.30
C ASP A 542 22.28 16.15 -10.93
N PRO A 543 23.21 17.12 -10.96
CA PRO A 543 24.64 16.84 -10.79
C PRO A 543 25.01 16.37 -9.37
N ASN A 544 24.19 16.68 -8.36
CA ASN A 544 24.55 16.53 -6.96
C ASN A 544 23.94 15.31 -6.29
N SER A 545 22.92 14.71 -6.90
CA SER A 545 22.12 13.63 -6.30
C SER A 545 22.41 12.25 -6.89
N SER A 546 21.98 11.24 -6.15
CA SER A 546 21.83 9.86 -6.61
C SER A 546 20.35 9.62 -6.88
N HIS A 547 19.79 8.53 -6.37
CA HIS A 547 18.37 8.23 -6.51
C HIS A 547 17.46 9.06 -5.58
N ASP A 548 18.02 9.89 -4.68
CA ASP A 548 17.26 10.94 -3.95
C ASP A 548 16.78 12.03 -4.92
N CYS A 549 15.95 12.97 -4.47
CA CYS A 549 15.41 14.02 -5.34
C CYS A 549 16.24 15.29 -5.47
N GLY A 550 17.31 15.46 -4.68
CA GLY A 550 18.24 16.58 -4.79
C GLY A 550 17.58 17.94 -5.05
N GLY A 551 18.12 18.70 -5.98
CA GLY A 551 17.59 19.99 -6.40
C GLY A 551 16.53 19.94 -7.50
N SER A 552 15.94 18.78 -7.82
CA SER A 552 14.98 18.63 -8.94
C SER A 552 13.89 19.70 -8.99
N ARG A 553 13.33 20.08 -7.84
CA ARG A 553 12.27 21.10 -7.77
C ARG A 553 12.65 22.41 -8.45
N TYR A 554 13.93 22.81 -8.39
CA TYR A 554 14.41 24.07 -8.94
C TYR A 554 14.47 24.12 -10.47
N LEU A 555 14.30 22.98 -11.17
CA LEU A 555 14.08 22.97 -12.62
C LEU A 555 12.69 22.41 -12.97
N SER A 556 12.15 21.48 -12.19
CA SER A 556 10.84 20.89 -12.46
C SER A 556 9.68 21.87 -12.28
N ILE A 557 9.74 22.77 -11.29
CA ILE A 557 8.74 23.82 -11.11
C ILE A 557 8.79 24.82 -12.28
N PRO A 558 9.95 25.37 -12.69
CA PRO A 558 10.06 26.16 -13.91
C PRO A 558 9.59 25.43 -15.18
N PHE A 559 9.92 24.14 -15.33
CA PHE A 559 9.47 23.31 -16.44
C PHE A 559 7.94 23.22 -16.51
N PHE A 560 7.29 22.91 -15.39
CA PHE A 560 5.83 22.86 -15.35
C PHE A 560 5.20 24.23 -15.49
N ASN A 561 5.80 25.29 -14.91
CA ASN A 561 5.32 26.65 -15.09
C ASN A 561 5.24 27.01 -16.58
N PHE A 562 6.30 26.74 -17.35
CA PHE A 562 6.32 26.96 -18.79
C PHE A 562 5.22 26.15 -19.49
N TRP A 563 5.12 24.84 -19.24
CA TRP A 563 4.15 24.02 -19.97
C TRP A 563 2.70 24.28 -19.55
N LEU A 564 2.44 24.68 -18.31
CA LEU A 564 1.13 25.16 -17.88
C LEU A 564 0.76 26.44 -18.65
N GLU A 565 1.69 27.39 -18.78
CA GLU A 565 1.51 28.63 -19.54
C GLU A 565 1.19 28.42 -21.01
N HIS A 566 1.84 27.44 -21.64
CA HIS A 566 1.73 27.24 -23.09
C HIS A 566 0.70 26.18 -23.48
N ARG A 567 0.30 25.27 -22.57
CA ARG A 567 -0.60 24.15 -22.92
C ARG A 567 -1.93 24.15 -22.21
N LEU A 568 -2.07 24.74 -21.01
CA LEU A 568 -3.40 24.78 -20.40
C LEU A 568 -4.38 25.54 -21.29
N PRO A 569 -5.65 25.12 -21.34
CA PRO A 569 -6.67 25.89 -22.01
C PRO A 569 -6.94 27.21 -21.26
N GLU A 570 -7.41 28.23 -21.98
CA GLU A 570 -7.85 29.48 -21.37
C GLU A 570 -9.11 29.25 -20.52
N VAL A 571 -10.04 28.44 -21.01
CA VAL A 571 -11.28 28.04 -20.35
C VAL A 571 -11.13 26.61 -19.81
N ALA A 572 -11.44 26.40 -18.54
CA ALA A 572 -11.40 25.06 -17.94
C ALA A 572 -12.35 24.11 -18.69
N GLY A 573 -11.84 22.92 -19.05
CA GLY A 573 -12.59 21.90 -19.79
C GLY A 573 -12.29 21.84 -21.30
N ASP A 574 -11.69 22.88 -21.88
CA ASP A 574 -11.24 22.85 -23.28
C ASP A 574 -9.99 21.96 -23.47
N GLU A 575 -9.68 21.64 -24.74
CA GLU A 575 -8.53 20.82 -25.11
C GLU A 575 -7.18 21.52 -24.83
N LEU A 576 -6.14 20.72 -24.56
CA LEU A 576 -4.78 21.22 -24.39
C LEU A 576 -4.25 21.87 -25.68
N ARG A 577 -3.62 23.03 -25.54
CA ARG A 577 -2.93 23.67 -26.67
C ARG A 577 -1.75 22.80 -27.15
N PRO A 578 -1.50 22.74 -28.47
CA PRO A 578 -0.41 21.93 -29.02
C PRO A 578 0.97 22.42 -28.56
N ALA A 579 1.78 21.52 -28.00
CA ALA A 579 3.14 21.83 -27.52
C ALA A 579 4.04 22.43 -28.61
N LYS A 580 3.87 21.99 -29.86
CA LYS A 580 4.67 22.41 -31.01
C LYS A 580 4.66 23.93 -31.25
N LEU A 581 3.59 24.62 -30.84
CA LEU A 581 3.48 26.07 -30.99
C LEU A 581 4.44 26.83 -30.06
N ALA A 582 4.91 26.20 -28.98
CA ALA A 582 5.79 26.79 -27.98
C ALA A 582 7.28 26.46 -28.20
N LEU A 583 7.66 25.87 -29.35
CA LEU A 583 9.04 25.41 -29.57
C LEU A 583 10.07 26.55 -29.50
N ALA A 584 9.77 27.70 -30.11
CA ALA A 584 10.67 28.85 -30.11
C ALA A 584 10.83 29.43 -28.69
N ASP A 585 9.73 29.59 -27.96
CA ASP A 585 9.72 30.08 -26.59
C ASP A 585 10.46 29.12 -25.65
N TRP A 586 10.26 27.81 -25.81
CA TRP A 586 10.96 26.77 -25.06
C TRP A 586 12.48 26.88 -25.24
N GLN A 587 12.94 27.03 -26.49
CA GLN A 587 14.35 27.19 -26.80
C GLN A 587 14.93 28.50 -26.23
N GLY A 588 14.16 29.59 -26.28
CA GLY A 588 14.59 30.89 -25.78
C GLY A 588 14.68 30.98 -24.25
N GLU A 589 13.75 30.35 -23.52
CA GLU A 589 13.62 30.53 -22.07
C GLU A 589 14.25 29.42 -21.24
N MET A 590 14.14 28.16 -21.69
CA MET A 590 14.45 27.00 -20.84
C MET A 590 15.86 26.46 -21.06
N GLN A 591 16.50 26.73 -22.21
CA GLN A 591 17.85 26.22 -22.49
C GLN A 591 18.90 26.71 -21.50
N SER A 592 18.91 28.00 -21.18
CA SER A 592 19.84 28.59 -20.21
C SER A 592 19.61 28.05 -18.80
N LYS A 593 18.34 27.92 -18.38
CA LYS A 593 17.95 27.33 -17.08
C LYS A 593 18.38 25.88 -16.96
N MET A 594 18.22 25.09 -18.03
CA MET A 594 18.67 23.70 -18.06
C MET A 594 20.20 23.58 -18.01
N GLU A 595 20.93 24.45 -18.72
CA GLU A 595 22.39 24.50 -18.67
C GLU A 595 22.93 24.87 -17.30
N GLU A 596 22.29 25.83 -16.62
CA GLU A 596 22.62 26.19 -15.25
C GLU A 596 22.34 25.02 -14.30
N TYR A 597 21.13 24.46 -14.36
CA TYR A 597 20.70 23.36 -13.50
C TYR A 597 21.64 22.15 -13.60
N ARG A 598 22.06 21.77 -14.81
CA ARG A 598 23.01 20.64 -15.01
C ARG A 598 24.36 20.87 -14.34
N LYS A 599 24.72 22.12 -14.02
CA LYS A 599 25.96 22.48 -13.33
C LYS A 599 25.77 22.62 -11.83
N THR A 600 24.66 23.20 -11.39
CA THR A 600 24.47 23.66 -9.99
C THR A 600 23.39 22.90 -9.22
N ALA A 601 22.58 22.07 -9.89
CA ALA A 601 21.33 21.51 -9.40
C ALA A 601 20.27 22.57 -9.02
N ALA A 602 20.37 23.79 -9.54
CA ALA A 602 19.38 24.83 -9.32
C ALA A 602 19.33 25.85 -10.47
N VAL A 603 18.32 26.70 -10.46
CA VAL A 603 18.21 27.88 -11.33
C VAL A 603 18.46 29.13 -10.48
N SER A 604 19.10 30.13 -11.08
CA SER A 604 19.36 31.42 -10.43
C SER A 604 18.04 32.14 -10.16
N ASP A 605 17.97 32.75 -8.99
CA ASP A 605 16.86 33.59 -8.54
C ASP A 605 17.43 34.91 -8.02
N SER A 606 16.83 36.01 -8.44
CA SER A 606 17.17 37.36 -8.02
C SER A 606 15.96 38.14 -7.49
N THR A 607 14.81 37.50 -7.31
CA THR A 607 13.59 38.14 -6.83
C THR A 607 13.32 37.80 -5.36
N PRO A 608 12.90 38.78 -4.54
CA PRO A 608 12.49 38.49 -3.17
C PRO A 608 11.18 37.69 -3.16
N PRO A 609 10.96 36.82 -2.15
CA PRO A 609 9.70 36.10 -2.03
C PRO A 609 8.53 37.06 -1.74
N PRO A 610 7.28 36.64 -2.03
CA PRO A 610 6.09 37.36 -1.58
C PRO A 610 6.07 37.58 -0.06
N ALA A 611 5.54 38.74 0.36
CA ALA A 611 5.37 39.06 1.76
C ALA A 611 4.33 38.11 2.41
N PRO A 612 4.53 37.72 3.69
CA PRO A 612 3.51 36.97 4.43
C PRO A 612 2.16 37.69 4.42
N ALA A 613 1.07 36.94 4.42
CA ALA A 613 -0.28 37.46 4.52
C ALA A 613 -0.96 36.99 5.81
N ASN A 614 -2.06 37.64 6.18
CA ASN A 614 -2.88 37.26 7.33
C ASN A 614 -2.08 37.11 8.63
N VAL A 615 -1.10 37.99 8.85
CA VAL A 615 -0.32 38.02 10.09
C VAL A 615 -1.25 38.45 11.23
N GLN A 616 -1.54 37.55 12.16
CA GLN A 616 -2.46 37.76 13.27
C GLN A 616 -1.80 37.46 14.60
N LEU A 617 -2.02 38.33 15.58
CA LEU A 617 -1.59 38.13 16.95
C LEU A 617 -2.76 37.64 17.81
N LYS A 618 -2.57 36.54 18.52
CA LYS A 618 -3.52 35.99 19.49
C LYS A 618 -2.87 35.95 20.88
N SER A 619 -3.54 36.50 21.89
CA SER A 619 -3.12 36.28 23.28
C SER A 619 -3.57 34.90 23.74
N ASN A 620 -2.67 34.16 24.36
CA ASN A 620 -3.00 32.91 25.03
C ASN A 620 -3.28 33.16 26.51
N ASP A 621 -2.55 34.08 27.12
CA ASP A 621 -2.77 34.63 28.46
C ASP A 621 -2.14 36.03 28.58
N ASN A 622 -1.97 36.53 29.81
CA ASN A 622 -1.42 37.86 30.07
C ASN A 622 0.09 38.01 29.75
N GLN A 623 0.82 36.92 29.49
CA GLN A 623 2.27 36.92 29.30
C GLN A 623 2.72 36.30 27.97
N THR A 624 1.85 35.53 27.32
CA THR A 624 2.19 34.81 26.09
C THR A 624 1.28 35.22 24.93
N VAL A 625 1.90 35.42 23.77
CA VAL A 625 1.19 35.70 22.51
C VAL A 625 1.64 34.72 21.43
N THR A 626 0.71 34.29 20.59
CA THR A 626 0.96 33.48 19.41
C THR A 626 0.72 34.31 18.16
N LEU A 627 1.74 34.38 17.32
CA LEU A 627 1.70 34.93 15.98
C LEU A 627 1.40 33.81 14.99
N SER A 628 0.46 34.04 14.07
CA SER A 628 0.15 33.12 12.98
C SER A 628 0.09 33.87 11.66
N TRP A 629 0.45 33.22 10.56
CA TRP A 629 0.44 33.82 9.23
C TRP A 629 0.23 32.78 8.12
N THR A 630 0.06 33.28 6.91
CA THR A 630 0.07 32.51 5.64
C THR A 630 1.21 33.04 4.78
N ALA A 631 1.75 32.22 3.89
CA ALA A 631 2.85 32.63 3.01
C ALA A 631 2.73 31.98 1.64
N GLU A 632 3.17 32.67 0.60
CA GLU A 632 3.33 32.12 -0.74
C GLU A 632 4.82 31.94 -1.02
N ALA A 633 5.19 30.81 -1.61
CA ALA A 633 6.57 30.52 -1.93
C ALA A 633 7.01 31.29 -3.18
N ASP A 634 8.26 31.74 -3.18
CA ASP A 634 8.94 32.15 -4.40
C ASP A 634 8.99 30.97 -5.38
N LEU A 635 8.61 31.17 -6.65
CA LEU A 635 8.50 30.08 -7.61
C LEU A 635 9.86 29.50 -8.02
N GLU A 636 10.91 30.31 -8.02
CA GLU A 636 12.24 29.93 -8.44
C GLU A 636 13.04 29.30 -7.30
N SER A 637 12.84 29.74 -6.05
CA SER A 637 13.69 29.37 -4.93
C SER A 637 12.96 28.95 -3.64
N GLY A 638 11.63 28.99 -3.59
CA GLY A 638 10.85 28.48 -2.47
C GLY A 638 10.95 29.34 -1.20
N ILE A 639 10.59 28.75 -0.04
CA ILE A 639 10.70 29.42 1.27
C ILE A 639 11.78 28.72 2.09
N LYS A 640 12.84 29.43 2.45
CA LYS A 640 13.85 28.98 3.42
C LYS A 640 13.33 29.10 4.84
N GLY A 641 12.62 30.18 5.13
CA GLY A 641 12.20 30.49 6.49
C GLY A 641 11.49 31.83 6.64
N PHE A 642 11.32 32.22 7.91
CA PHE A 642 10.68 33.46 8.32
C PHE A 642 11.52 34.19 9.36
N VAL A 643 11.56 35.51 9.28
CA VAL A 643 12.14 36.39 10.31
C VAL A 643 10.99 37.06 11.05
N ILE A 644 11.00 36.97 12.38
CA ILE A 644 9.98 37.59 13.23
C ILE A 644 10.62 38.74 13.97
N THR A 645 9.97 39.90 13.89
CA THR A 645 10.40 41.10 14.63
C THR A 645 9.38 41.46 15.70
N ARG A 646 9.89 42.02 16.80
CA ARG A 646 9.11 42.61 17.89
C ARG A 646 9.67 43.99 18.17
N ASP A 647 8.81 45.00 18.07
CA ASP A 647 9.18 46.40 18.31
C ASP A 647 10.38 46.87 17.46
N GLY A 648 10.52 46.30 16.25
CA GLY A 648 11.58 46.60 15.28
C GLY A 648 12.81 45.68 15.35
N GLU A 649 12.96 44.92 16.44
CA GLU A 649 14.11 44.02 16.65
C GLU A 649 13.79 42.58 16.24
N VAL A 650 14.76 41.86 15.68
CA VAL A 650 14.60 40.44 15.34
C VAL A 650 14.57 39.61 16.63
N VAL A 651 13.47 38.89 16.86
CA VAL A 651 13.28 38.03 18.03
C VAL A 651 13.33 36.55 17.71
N ALA A 652 13.04 36.16 16.47
CA ALA A 652 13.17 34.78 16.02
C ALA A 652 13.46 34.66 14.52
N THR A 653 14.07 33.54 14.14
CA THR A 653 14.16 33.07 12.76
C THR A 653 13.72 31.62 12.72
N LEU A 654 12.80 31.31 11.81
CA LEU A 654 12.22 29.97 11.67
C LEU A 654 12.59 29.38 10.31
N PRO A 655 12.91 28.08 10.22
CA PRO A 655 13.15 27.19 11.35
C PRO A 655 14.43 27.60 12.11
N GLU A 656 14.49 27.35 13.42
CA GLU A 656 15.65 27.71 14.25
C GLU A 656 16.94 26.98 13.83
N LYS A 657 16.78 25.80 13.23
CA LYS A 657 17.87 24.99 12.68
C LYS A 657 17.64 24.80 11.19
N SER A 658 18.73 24.83 10.43
CA SER A 658 18.69 24.51 9.01
C SER A 658 18.14 23.09 8.78
N THR A 659 17.27 22.97 7.80
CA THR A 659 16.65 21.73 7.30
C THR A 659 17.35 21.21 6.04
N ALA A 660 18.46 21.83 5.62
CA ALA A 660 19.17 21.44 4.40
C ALA A 660 19.70 20.00 4.52
N ARG A 661 19.14 19.08 3.73
CA ARG A 661 19.51 17.67 3.70
C ARG A 661 19.87 17.16 2.31
N PHE A 662 18.98 17.37 1.33
CA PHE A 662 19.19 16.92 -0.06
C PHE A 662 19.43 18.08 -1.04
N SER A 663 18.97 19.29 -0.71
CA SER A 663 19.20 20.50 -1.51
C SER A 663 19.26 21.76 -0.62
N ARG A 664 18.86 22.92 -1.15
CA ARG A 664 18.88 24.19 -0.40
C ARG A 664 17.94 24.09 0.82
N PRO A 665 18.18 24.86 1.90
CA PRO A 665 17.31 24.85 3.07
C PRO A 665 15.90 25.35 2.72
N LEU A 666 14.89 24.64 3.21
CA LEU A 666 13.47 24.98 3.05
C LEU A 666 12.75 24.94 4.40
N PHE A 667 11.80 25.84 4.62
CA PHE A 667 11.03 25.91 5.87
C PHE A 667 10.39 24.56 6.23
N GLN A 668 9.85 23.84 5.24
CA GLN A 668 9.22 22.54 5.39
C GLN A 668 10.17 21.34 5.32
N GLY A 669 11.48 21.59 5.18
CA GLY A 669 12.44 20.57 4.82
C GLY A 669 12.18 19.97 3.44
N GLN A 670 12.97 18.96 3.08
CA GLN A 670 12.80 18.20 1.84
C GLN A 670 13.12 16.74 2.13
N SER A 671 12.20 15.85 1.81
CA SER A 671 12.39 14.41 1.91
C SER A 671 13.22 13.87 0.75
N TYR A 672 13.61 12.60 0.85
CA TYR A 672 14.26 11.87 -0.25
C TYR A 672 13.42 11.88 -1.55
N HIS A 673 12.10 12.06 -1.42
CA HIS A 673 11.09 11.96 -2.48
C HIS A 673 10.51 13.32 -2.89
N ASP A 674 11.19 14.42 -2.57
CA ASP A 674 10.76 15.80 -2.89
C ASP A 674 9.43 16.23 -2.25
N THR A 675 9.16 15.78 -1.03
CA THR A 675 7.99 16.19 -0.24
C THR A 675 8.41 16.81 1.10
N PRO A 676 7.56 17.61 1.76
CA PRO A 676 7.80 18.09 3.12
C PRO A 676 8.08 16.95 4.09
N GLU A 677 9.04 17.12 4.99
CA GLU A 677 9.27 16.14 6.06
C GLU A 677 8.20 16.31 7.15
N ALA A 678 7.58 15.21 7.57
CA ALA A 678 6.57 15.22 8.63
C ALA A 678 7.25 15.26 10.03
N PRO A 679 6.68 15.98 11.01
CA PRO A 679 5.49 16.83 10.91
C PRO A 679 5.75 18.10 10.11
N VAL A 680 4.81 18.48 9.23
CA VAL A 680 4.92 19.71 8.43
C VAL A 680 4.85 20.92 9.38
N PRO A 681 5.85 21.83 9.36
CA PRO A 681 5.88 22.94 10.30
C PRO A 681 4.76 23.93 10.03
N ALA A 682 4.07 24.34 11.10
CA ALA A 682 3.04 25.35 11.04
C ALA A 682 3.65 26.76 10.95
N MET A 683 2.99 27.66 10.21
CA MET A 683 3.33 29.09 10.16
C MET A 683 2.81 29.81 11.41
N THR A 684 3.38 29.43 12.55
CA THR A 684 3.05 29.96 13.87
C THR A 684 4.30 30.12 14.71
N TRP A 685 4.28 31.06 15.65
CA TRP A 685 5.34 31.27 16.62
C TRP A 685 4.77 31.83 17.91
N THR A 686 5.32 31.45 19.06
CA THR A 686 4.86 31.92 20.37
C THR A 686 5.97 32.70 21.06
N ASP A 687 5.62 33.89 21.56
CA ASP A 687 6.48 34.73 22.38
C ASP A 687 6.05 34.60 23.86
N ASP A 688 7.01 34.33 24.74
CA ASP A 688 6.84 34.27 26.20
C ASP A 688 7.36 35.52 26.93
N LYS A 689 7.95 36.47 26.19
CA LYS A 689 8.57 37.69 26.70
C LYS A 689 7.83 38.96 26.30
N GLY A 690 6.99 38.89 25.28
CA GLY A 690 6.26 40.04 24.74
C GLY A 690 4.75 39.95 24.97
N GLY A 691 4.12 41.09 25.25
CA GLY A 691 2.66 41.17 25.45
C GLY A 691 1.90 41.66 24.22
N GLN A 692 0.57 41.71 24.29
CA GLN A 692 -0.31 42.21 23.20
C GLN A 692 0.00 43.64 22.72
N LYS A 693 0.71 44.44 23.50
CA LYS A 693 1.06 45.82 23.15
C LYS A 693 2.29 45.91 22.25
N SER A 694 3.09 44.86 22.14
CA SER A 694 4.26 44.84 21.27
C SER A 694 3.84 44.76 19.80
N LYS A 695 4.62 45.42 18.94
CA LYS A 695 4.39 45.42 17.49
C LYS A 695 5.15 44.27 16.85
N TYR A 696 4.42 43.23 16.44
CA TYR A 696 5.00 42.09 15.74
C TYR A 696 4.93 42.27 14.23
N ALA A 697 5.92 41.74 13.52
CA ALA A 697 5.88 41.59 12.07
C ALA A 697 6.60 40.32 11.63
N VAL A 698 6.25 39.83 10.43
CA VAL A 698 6.86 38.65 9.81
C VAL A 698 7.40 39.02 8.43
N GLN A 699 8.55 38.44 8.08
CA GLN A 699 9.19 38.55 6.77
C GLN A 699 9.51 37.15 6.24
N THR A 700 9.21 36.88 4.97
CA THR A 700 9.59 35.63 4.30
C THR A 700 11.03 35.72 3.81
N VAL A 701 11.78 34.63 3.90
CA VAL A 701 13.13 34.47 3.33
C VAL A 701 13.13 33.29 2.37
N ASN A 702 13.62 33.49 1.14
CA ASN A 702 13.72 32.43 0.14
C ASN A 702 15.06 31.67 0.23
N SER A 703 15.26 30.62 -0.57
CA SER A 703 16.48 29.78 -0.46
C SER A 703 17.76 30.41 -0.99
N VAL A 704 17.67 31.61 -1.59
CA VAL A 704 18.82 32.44 -2.00
C VAL A 704 19.03 33.65 -1.07
N ASP A 705 18.42 33.63 0.13
CA ASP A 705 18.59 34.62 1.20
C ASP A 705 18.04 36.03 0.89
N LEU A 706 17.17 36.15 -0.11
CA LEU A 706 16.39 37.37 -0.35
C LEU A 706 15.18 37.41 0.57
N ARG A 707 14.80 38.62 0.98
CA ARG A 707 13.74 38.86 1.97
C ARG A 707 12.59 39.64 1.36
N SER A 708 11.36 39.28 1.72
CA SER A 708 10.15 40.00 1.34
C SER A 708 10.05 41.37 2.01
N GLU A 709 9.03 42.15 1.67
CA GLU A 709 8.59 43.24 2.56
C GLU A 709 8.09 42.70 3.91
N LEU A 710 8.18 43.52 4.96
CA LEU A 710 7.69 43.19 6.30
C LEU A 710 6.16 43.33 6.38
N THR A 711 5.49 42.33 6.96
CA THR A 711 4.05 42.40 7.21
C THR A 711 3.77 42.48 8.71
N ALA A 712 3.23 43.61 9.14
CA ALA A 712 2.84 43.83 10.54
C ALA A 712 1.63 42.97 10.92
N ALA A 713 1.65 42.45 12.15
CA ALA A 713 0.52 41.75 12.73
C ALA A 713 -0.66 42.71 12.93
N LYS A 714 -1.86 42.22 12.64
CA LYS A 714 -3.12 42.89 12.96
C LYS A 714 -3.61 42.57 14.35
#